data_AF-A0A7M7PD90-F1
#
_entry.id   AF-A0A7M7PD90-F1
#
_cell.length_a   1.000
_cell.length_b   1.000
_cell.length_c   1.000
_cell.angle_alpha   90.00
_cell.angle_beta   90.00
_cell.angle_gamma   90.00
#
_symmetry.space_group_name_H-M   'P 1'
#
loop_
_entity.id
_entity.type
_entity.pdbx_description
1 polymer ?
#
loop_
_entity_poly.entity_id
_entity_poly.type
_entity_poly.pdbx_seq_one_letter_code
_entity_poly.pdbx_strand_id
1 'polypeptide(L)'
;MSSPFSRELRFCQVRRTSYTMDGFCLLWLLLILLMRAGDVETNPGPNTAESTVSEMEFLKLAQDIAPSYFNAVGISLGFSYAQIQAILAENLKNYTNALLDVFMKWNVKQQPSHSDKRQLLADKLREIDLGGLSDGLLSGPQIPNSTGGPPRARLLESQTKPPSAESQTKPLSPELVDRCANDFKSKYRSTVCKIRADPLGPTSIVQFEDLHTDLVLQEEHGTEKRLLDYNDILNLKVNGEFPKRIMVQGEAGAGKTTLCAKIAWDWIEGRHSSHFVWVLIVPLREFKQHTIGQIAKSYLAKDNPTTVSQITEYIRSNPDKVFIAFDGLDEVSGKIMKTKSCESQPTDRMQLQPSQPSVTSSEACGSSSETGDIGLVDILCSDQLASCSVLVTTRPWRAVEIRLDGDLTKLYTFIHVEGFNRENLSVYIHKYFPKNADKANQLIQFTSENDVISEDMARYPIYVAMLCLMWKELDEQTLKEVKSLKTFSQIFKTMIAFLKEHYAQKKVKNVGSPSLLAYLKKIDVLLGPIAKQALTGLLENTLVFSEDDFKIYPESKDTACRVGILSQEDRITAVMDTYERHSHVQLPVFFPHKLFQEYMAGVHLASLYESDRNEFNRLIEQVVLPRKEEFRYLLYFTVAQNKSIATHVIKSMLHVHVLGISYMERNLIVDVAFESLDPDVAALVKDRMSSEETMLIVKTSMTAHTVAGYTFIGPYLVSLIIV
;
A
#
# COMPACT_ATOMS: atom_id res chain seq x y z
N MET A 1 54.33 16.40 -47.89
CA MET A 1 55.68 16.31 -47.30
C MET A 1 55.48 16.22 -45.79
N SER A 2 55.41 15.02 -45.19
CA SER A 2 56.51 14.09 -44.86
C SER A 2 57.23 14.44 -43.55
N SER A 3 56.86 13.77 -42.46
CA SER A 3 57.73 13.53 -41.28
C SER A 3 58.79 12.45 -41.61
N PRO A 4 59.93 12.37 -40.90
CA PRO A 4 60.10 11.54 -39.66
C PRO A 4 60.99 12.27 -38.62
N PHE A 5 61.50 11.74 -37.48
CA PHE A 5 61.44 10.45 -36.74
C PHE A 5 60.88 10.74 -35.31
N SER A 6 60.38 9.87 -34.43
CA SER A 6 60.33 8.40 -34.21
C SER A 6 61.50 7.72 -33.47
N ARG A 7 61.21 7.23 -32.24
CA ARG A 7 61.64 5.98 -31.56
C ARG A 7 61.54 6.12 -30.03
N GLU A 8 61.23 5.10 -29.22
CA GLU A 8 60.50 3.83 -29.38
C GLU A 8 60.40 3.18 -27.98
N LEU A 9 59.33 2.44 -27.64
CA LEU A 9 59.39 1.12 -26.95
C LEU A 9 57.99 0.56 -26.58
N ARG A 10 57.49 -0.32 -27.47
CA ARG A 10 56.72 -1.55 -27.21
C ARG A 10 55.49 -1.51 -26.27
N PHE A 11 54.31 -1.31 -26.86
CA PHE A 11 53.09 -2.02 -26.46
C PHE A 11 53.02 -3.37 -27.20
N CYS A 12 52.59 -4.44 -26.53
CA CYS A 12 52.30 -5.72 -27.19
C CYS A 12 50.95 -6.30 -26.71
N GLN A 13 50.02 -6.41 -27.66
CA GLN A 13 48.79 -7.22 -27.68
C GLN A 13 48.08 -7.57 -26.35
N VAL A 14 46.91 -6.95 -26.14
CA VAL A 14 45.77 -7.63 -25.49
C VAL A 14 44.67 -7.82 -26.55
N ARG A 15 44.06 -9.00 -26.55
CA ARG A 15 43.10 -9.46 -27.57
C ARG A 15 41.83 -8.58 -27.58
N ARG A 16 41.29 -8.32 -28.78
CA ARG A 16 39.89 -7.89 -28.93
C ARG A 16 38.97 -9.03 -28.50
N THR A 17 38.39 -8.93 -27.31
CA THR A 17 37.15 -9.63 -26.97
C THR A 17 35.99 -8.66 -27.12
N SER A 18 35.18 -8.90 -28.15
CA SER A 18 33.89 -8.24 -28.31
C SER A 18 32.93 -8.76 -27.24
N TYR A 19 32.74 -8.00 -26.17
CA TYR A 19 31.62 -8.18 -25.27
C TYR A 19 30.51 -7.21 -25.64
N THR A 20 29.38 -7.74 -26.09
CA THR A 20 28.15 -6.96 -26.23
C THR A 20 27.68 -6.53 -24.84
N MET A 21 27.59 -5.22 -24.61
CA MET A 21 27.03 -4.68 -23.37
C MET A 21 25.49 -4.70 -23.43
N ASP A 22 24.92 -5.89 -23.46
CA ASP A 22 23.48 -6.10 -23.42
C ASP A 22 22.94 -6.13 -21.99
N GLY A 23 21.90 -5.34 -21.74
CA GLY A 23 20.78 -5.68 -20.85
C GLY A 23 20.95 -5.65 -19.33
N PHE A 24 22.16 -5.70 -18.75
CA PHE A 24 22.33 -6.09 -17.32
C PHE A 24 22.65 -4.99 -16.29
N CYS A 25 22.56 -3.71 -16.63
CA CYS A 25 22.75 -2.60 -15.66
C CYS A 25 21.67 -1.49 -15.74
N LEU A 26 20.55 -1.74 -16.41
CA LEU A 26 19.51 -0.74 -16.69
C LEU A 26 18.14 -0.99 -16.02
N LEU A 27 17.99 -2.08 -15.25
CA LEU A 27 16.85 -2.26 -14.33
C LEU A 27 17.17 -1.78 -12.90
N TRP A 28 18.37 -2.12 -12.40
CA TRP A 28 18.86 -2.03 -11.00
C TRP A 28 18.91 -0.62 -10.36
N LEU A 29 18.32 0.36 -11.03
CA LEU A 29 18.27 1.76 -10.62
C LEU A 29 16.88 2.37 -10.82
N LEU A 30 15.96 1.80 -11.60
CA LEU A 30 14.76 2.56 -12.01
C LEU A 30 13.86 2.93 -10.80
N LEU A 31 13.90 2.16 -9.72
CA LEU A 31 12.79 2.09 -8.77
C LEU A 31 13.07 2.63 -7.35
N ILE A 32 14.33 2.85 -6.97
CA ILE A 32 14.71 3.33 -5.61
C ILE A 32 14.24 4.78 -5.34
N LEU A 33 13.77 5.50 -6.36
CA LEU A 33 14.07 6.92 -6.52
C LEU A 33 13.04 7.76 -7.31
N LEU A 34 11.83 7.25 -7.56
CA LEU A 34 10.75 8.01 -8.24
C LEU A 34 9.91 8.84 -7.24
N MET A 35 10.56 9.35 -6.19
CA MET A 35 9.99 9.75 -4.88
C MET A 35 9.55 8.53 -4.06
N ARG A 36 10.00 8.45 -2.80
CA ARG A 36 9.46 7.49 -1.83
C ARG A 36 8.13 7.99 -1.26
N ALA A 37 7.15 8.10 -2.15
CA ALA A 37 5.74 8.14 -1.81
C ALA A 37 5.40 6.79 -1.16
N GLY A 38 4.89 6.80 0.08
CA GLY A 38 4.47 5.55 0.72
C GLY A 38 3.37 4.88 -0.09
N ASP A 39 3.51 3.58 -0.33
CA ASP A 39 2.68 2.82 -1.25
C ASP A 39 1.21 2.81 -0.85
N VAL A 40 0.34 2.97 -1.84
CA VAL A 40 -1.12 2.69 -1.96
C VAL A 40 -1.96 2.36 -0.68
N GLU A 41 -3.14 2.92 -0.37
CA GLU A 41 -4.23 3.44 -1.22
C GLU A 41 -5.63 2.86 -0.87
N THR A 42 -5.77 2.03 0.18
CA THR A 42 -6.99 1.26 0.46
C THR A 42 -7.44 1.27 1.91
N ASN A 43 -8.66 1.75 2.18
CA ASN A 43 -9.50 1.09 3.19
C ASN A 43 -9.95 -0.29 2.64
N PRO A 44 -10.36 -1.25 3.49
CA PRO A 44 -10.05 -2.66 3.28
C PRO A 44 -10.93 -3.36 2.25
N GLY A 45 -10.36 -4.39 1.59
CA GLY A 45 -11.13 -5.46 0.96
C GLY A 45 -10.48 -6.82 1.21
N PRO A 46 -11.00 -7.88 0.59
CA PRO A 46 -10.99 -9.20 1.20
C PRO A 46 -9.60 -9.83 1.28
N ASN A 47 -9.18 -10.12 2.52
CA ASN A 47 -7.95 -10.86 2.81
C ASN A 47 -7.88 -12.16 1.99
N THR A 48 -6.95 -12.22 1.03
CA THR A 48 -6.44 -13.46 0.44
C THR A 48 -5.55 -14.19 1.45
N ALA A 49 -6.19 -14.77 2.46
CA ALA A 49 -5.60 -15.76 3.36
C ALA A 49 -6.13 -17.15 2.96
N GLU A 50 -5.24 -18.14 2.85
CA GLU A 50 -5.50 -19.48 2.28
C GLU A 50 -6.35 -20.42 3.19
N SER A 51 -7.36 -19.89 3.90
CA SER A 51 -8.26 -20.66 4.79
C SER A 51 -9.75 -20.40 4.58
N THR A 52 -10.14 -19.88 3.42
CA THR A 52 -11.56 -19.77 3.03
C THR A 52 -12.10 -21.07 2.44
N VAL A 53 -13.22 -21.57 2.98
CA VAL A 53 -14.04 -22.60 2.32
C VAL A 53 -14.65 -21.99 1.05
N SER A 54 -14.42 -22.63 -0.10
CA SER A 54 -14.93 -22.16 -1.38
C SER A 54 -16.43 -22.41 -1.53
N GLU A 55 -17.10 -21.63 -2.39
CA GLU A 55 -18.52 -21.83 -2.72
C GLU A 55 -18.80 -23.24 -3.27
N MET A 56 -17.83 -23.83 -3.98
CA MET A 56 -17.90 -25.21 -4.49
C MET A 56 -17.81 -26.28 -3.38
N GLU A 57 -17.14 -25.98 -2.26
CA GLU A 57 -17.14 -26.85 -1.07
C GLU A 57 -18.44 -26.69 -0.26
N PHE A 58 -18.96 -25.47 -0.12
CA PHE A 58 -20.28 -25.25 0.48
C PHE A 58 -21.40 -25.94 -0.31
N LEU A 59 -21.33 -25.93 -1.64
CA LEU A 59 -22.31 -26.62 -2.50
C LEU A 59 -22.26 -28.14 -2.31
N LYS A 60 -21.07 -28.74 -2.16
CA LYS A 60 -20.92 -30.18 -1.84
C LYS A 60 -21.48 -30.50 -0.45
N LEU A 61 -21.09 -29.74 0.57
CA LEU A 61 -21.65 -29.88 1.93
C LEU A 61 -23.19 -29.78 1.93
N ALA A 62 -23.77 -28.85 1.17
CA ALA A 62 -25.23 -28.69 1.05
C ALA A 62 -25.92 -29.85 0.29
N GLN A 63 -25.18 -30.63 -0.50
CA GLN A 63 -25.68 -31.85 -1.16
C GLN A 63 -25.53 -33.09 -0.27
N ASP A 64 -24.43 -33.18 0.49
CA ASP A 64 -24.11 -34.33 1.34
C ASP A 64 -24.86 -34.33 2.69
N ILE A 65 -25.35 -33.16 3.15
CA ILE A 65 -26.14 -33.03 4.38
C ILE A 65 -27.62 -33.37 4.12
N ALA A 66 -28.11 -34.41 4.80
CA ALA A 66 -29.51 -34.81 4.69
C ALA A 66 -30.48 -33.73 5.23
N PRO A 67 -31.65 -33.50 4.59
CA PRO A 67 -32.60 -32.44 4.98
C PRO A 67 -33.04 -32.42 6.45
N SER A 68 -33.00 -33.57 7.14
CA SER A 68 -33.29 -33.68 8.58
C SER A 68 -32.35 -32.83 9.46
N TYR A 69 -31.12 -32.59 9.01
CA TYR A 69 -30.12 -31.80 9.73
C TYR A 69 -30.19 -30.30 9.44
N PHE A 70 -31.04 -29.84 8.50
CA PHE A 70 -31.10 -28.43 8.09
C PHE A 70 -31.25 -27.45 9.26
N ASN A 71 -32.19 -27.72 10.18
CA ASN A 71 -32.40 -26.88 11.36
C ASN A 71 -31.21 -26.96 12.34
N ALA A 72 -30.60 -28.13 12.50
CA ALA A 72 -29.45 -28.34 13.41
C ALA A 72 -28.20 -27.61 12.92
N VAL A 73 -27.91 -27.68 11.61
CA VAL A 73 -26.81 -26.95 10.95
C VAL A 73 -27.02 -25.45 11.10
N GLY A 74 -28.21 -24.93 10.76
CA GLY A 74 -28.50 -23.49 10.90
C GLY A 74 -28.34 -22.97 12.33
N ILE A 75 -28.77 -23.75 13.34
CA ILE A 75 -28.63 -23.39 14.76
C ILE A 75 -27.16 -23.44 15.21
N SER A 76 -26.41 -24.49 14.83
CA SER A 76 -24.96 -24.63 15.13
C SER A 76 -24.14 -23.46 14.56
N LEU A 77 -24.54 -22.96 13.39
CA LEU A 77 -23.97 -21.79 12.73
C LEU A 77 -24.50 -20.44 13.26
N GLY A 78 -25.29 -20.41 14.33
CA GLY A 78 -25.75 -19.17 14.97
C GLY A 78 -26.88 -18.43 14.23
N PHE A 79 -27.82 -19.16 13.63
CA PHE A 79 -29.07 -18.61 13.11
C PHE A 79 -30.24 -18.97 14.03
N SER A 80 -31.17 -18.03 14.20
CA SER A 80 -32.40 -18.32 14.95
C SER A 80 -33.35 -19.19 14.12
N TYR A 81 -34.20 -19.97 14.79
CA TYR A 81 -35.19 -20.81 14.10
C TYR A 81 -36.06 -20.02 13.11
N ALA A 82 -36.44 -18.78 13.45
CA ALA A 82 -37.18 -17.90 12.55
C ALA A 82 -36.40 -17.52 11.28
N GLN A 83 -35.09 -17.25 11.39
CA GLN A 83 -34.23 -16.98 10.22
C GLN A 83 -34.11 -18.21 9.31
N ILE A 84 -33.98 -19.40 9.90
CA ILE A 84 -33.86 -20.67 9.18
C ILE A 84 -35.15 -20.98 8.40
N GLN A 85 -36.32 -20.76 9.02
CA GLN A 85 -37.61 -20.95 8.33
C GLN A 85 -37.87 -19.91 7.23
N ALA A 86 -37.39 -18.67 7.38
CA ALA A 86 -37.46 -17.65 6.34
C ALA A 86 -36.60 -18.04 5.11
N ILE A 87 -35.34 -18.44 5.33
CA ILE A 87 -34.43 -18.91 4.26
C ILE A 87 -35.01 -20.11 3.51
N LEU A 88 -35.67 -21.05 4.21
CA LEU A 88 -36.32 -22.20 3.60
C LEU A 88 -37.56 -21.81 2.76
N ALA A 89 -38.28 -20.76 3.15
CA ALA A 89 -39.40 -20.23 2.39
C ALA A 89 -38.94 -19.47 1.14
N GLU A 90 -37.90 -18.63 1.27
CA GLU A 90 -37.23 -17.93 0.15
C GLU A 90 -36.73 -18.93 -0.91
N ASN A 91 -36.19 -20.07 -0.48
CA ASN A 91 -35.69 -21.14 -1.36
C ASN A 91 -36.76 -22.19 -1.75
N LEU A 92 -38.06 -21.87 -1.66
CA LEU A 92 -39.17 -22.72 -2.11
C LEU A 92 -39.16 -24.15 -1.51
N LYS A 93 -38.69 -24.31 -0.26
CA LYS A 93 -38.46 -25.60 0.43
C LYS A 93 -37.40 -26.52 -0.22
N ASN A 94 -36.53 -26.00 -1.09
CA ASN A 94 -35.34 -26.72 -1.53
C ASN A 94 -34.25 -26.63 -0.43
N TYR A 95 -34.09 -27.73 0.31
CA TYR A 95 -33.14 -27.80 1.45
C TYR A 95 -31.68 -27.63 1.05
N THR A 96 -31.26 -28.07 -0.14
CA THR A 96 -29.87 -27.90 -0.62
C THR A 96 -29.57 -26.44 -0.93
N ASN A 97 -30.48 -25.75 -1.63
CA ASN A 97 -30.30 -24.31 -1.90
C ASN A 97 -30.41 -23.49 -0.60
N ALA A 98 -31.31 -23.85 0.31
CA ALA A 98 -31.43 -23.23 1.62
C ALA A 98 -30.18 -23.46 2.50
N LEU A 99 -29.55 -24.65 2.45
CA LEU A 99 -28.28 -24.92 3.13
C LEU A 99 -27.14 -24.08 2.55
N LEU A 100 -27.05 -23.97 1.22
CA LEU A 100 -26.04 -23.13 0.57
C LEU A 100 -26.19 -21.67 1.00
N ASP A 101 -27.41 -21.14 1.02
CA ASP A 101 -27.68 -19.77 1.47
C ASP A 101 -27.39 -19.58 2.97
N VAL A 102 -27.68 -20.56 3.83
CA VAL A 102 -27.24 -20.58 5.24
C VAL A 102 -25.71 -20.52 5.35
N PHE A 103 -24.98 -21.32 4.57
CA PHE A 103 -23.51 -21.31 4.57
C PHE A 103 -22.92 -19.99 4.05
N MET A 104 -23.50 -19.41 3.00
CA MET A 104 -23.05 -18.13 2.44
C MET A 104 -23.34 -16.98 3.40
N LYS A 105 -24.56 -16.91 3.96
CA LYS A 105 -24.92 -15.94 5.01
C LYS A 105 -24.07 -16.12 6.27
N TRP A 106 -23.67 -17.35 6.61
CA TRP A 106 -22.73 -17.61 7.72
C TRP A 106 -21.32 -17.09 7.39
N ASN A 107 -20.79 -17.40 6.20
CA ASN A 107 -19.47 -16.94 5.75
C ASN A 107 -19.35 -15.40 5.78
N VAL A 108 -20.44 -14.69 5.47
CA VAL A 108 -20.57 -13.22 5.59
C VAL A 108 -20.61 -12.78 7.06
N LYS A 109 -21.39 -13.44 7.93
CA LYS A 109 -21.40 -13.17 9.39
C LYS A 109 -20.03 -13.35 10.05
N GLN A 110 -19.18 -14.24 9.54
CA GLN A 110 -17.81 -14.47 10.04
C GLN A 110 -16.77 -13.48 9.45
N GLN A 111 -17.12 -12.18 9.38
CA GLN A 111 -16.19 -11.11 9.01
C GLN A 111 -16.03 -10.10 10.17
N PRO A 112 -14.81 -9.55 10.40
CA PRO A 112 -13.58 -9.73 9.63
C PRO A 112 -12.88 -11.09 9.85
N SER A 113 -12.27 -11.60 8.77
CA SER A 113 -11.81 -12.98 8.60
C SER A 113 -10.50 -13.30 9.34
N HIS A 114 -10.60 -13.70 10.62
CA HIS A 114 -9.43 -14.00 11.46
C HIS A 114 -9.51 -15.29 12.30
N SER A 115 -10.58 -16.07 12.15
CA SER A 115 -10.58 -17.49 12.52
C SER A 115 -10.39 -18.33 11.25
N ASP A 116 -9.75 -19.50 11.38
CA ASP A 116 -9.76 -20.49 10.31
C ASP A 116 -11.21 -20.93 10.07
N LYS A 117 -11.81 -20.43 8.99
CA LYS A 117 -13.22 -20.67 8.68
C LYS A 117 -13.48 -22.13 8.33
N ARG A 118 -12.49 -22.84 7.77
CA ARG A 118 -12.59 -24.26 7.44
C ARG A 118 -12.58 -25.09 8.72
N GLN A 119 -11.66 -24.80 9.64
CA GLN A 119 -11.62 -25.46 10.95
C GLN A 119 -12.87 -25.16 11.79
N LEU A 120 -13.30 -23.89 11.86
CA LEU A 120 -14.51 -23.49 12.60
C LEU A 120 -15.77 -24.17 12.05
N LEU A 121 -15.90 -24.29 10.72
CA LEU A 121 -17.00 -25.01 10.09
C LEU A 121 -16.92 -26.51 10.39
N ALA A 122 -15.73 -27.11 10.29
CA ALA A 122 -15.50 -28.51 10.61
C ALA A 122 -15.89 -28.82 12.07
N ASP A 123 -15.52 -27.97 13.02
CA ASP A 123 -15.88 -28.15 14.44
C ASP A 123 -17.40 -27.96 14.66
N LYS A 124 -18.04 -26.99 14.01
CA LYS A 124 -19.50 -26.81 14.07
C LYS A 124 -20.31 -27.93 13.41
N LEU A 125 -19.75 -28.64 12.43
CA LEU A 125 -20.33 -29.87 11.89
C LEU A 125 -20.11 -31.07 12.83
N ARG A 126 -18.95 -31.14 13.49
CA ARG A 126 -18.62 -32.20 14.45
C ARG A 126 -19.45 -32.11 15.74
N GLU A 127 -19.82 -30.90 16.17
CA GLU A 127 -20.75 -30.64 17.30
C GLU A 127 -22.18 -31.20 17.10
N ILE A 128 -22.57 -31.53 15.86
CA ILE A 128 -23.93 -32.00 15.50
C ILE A 128 -23.93 -33.37 14.80
N ASP A 129 -23.00 -34.25 15.20
CA ASP A 129 -22.81 -35.62 14.71
C ASP A 129 -22.46 -35.76 13.21
N LEU A 130 -22.09 -34.68 12.52
CA LEU A 130 -21.65 -34.69 11.10
C LEU A 130 -20.11 -34.81 10.96
N GLY A 131 -19.48 -35.57 11.87
CA GLY A 131 -18.02 -35.74 11.95
C GLY A 131 -17.36 -36.22 10.64
N GLY A 132 -18.01 -37.12 9.89
CA GLY A 132 -17.45 -37.59 8.61
C GLY A 132 -17.36 -36.50 7.53
N LEU A 133 -18.24 -35.49 7.55
CA LEU A 133 -18.18 -34.33 6.65
C LEU A 133 -17.17 -33.29 7.13
N SER A 134 -17.04 -33.14 8.45
CA SER A 134 -15.96 -32.36 9.09
C SER A 134 -14.58 -32.86 8.68
N ASP A 135 -14.33 -34.16 8.78
CA ASP A 135 -13.04 -34.76 8.44
C ASP A 135 -12.77 -34.73 6.92
N GLY A 136 -13.81 -34.89 6.09
CA GLY A 136 -13.73 -34.72 4.63
C GLY A 136 -13.40 -33.28 4.20
N LEU A 137 -13.97 -32.28 4.87
CA LEU A 137 -13.71 -30.85 4.63
C LEU A 137 -12.26 -30.45 4.94
N LEU A 138 -11.62 -31.13 5.91
CA LEU A 138 -10.23 -30.90 6.30
C LEU A 138 -9.21 -31.64 5.39
N SER A 139 -9.67 -32.54 4.51
CA SER A 139 -8.83 -33.51 3.76
C SER A 139 -8.72 -33.22 2.25
N GLY A 140 -8.51 -31.95 1.87
CA GLY A 140 -8.47 -31.48 0.47
C GLY A 140 -7.51 -32.24 -0.48
N PRO A 141 -7.75 -32.20 -1.81
CA PRO A 141 -7.34 -33.25 -2.74
C PRO A 141 -5.82 -33.34 -3.01
N GLN A 142 -5.29 -34.56 -2.99
CA GLN A 142 -3.88 -34.86 -3.29
C GLN A 142 -3.60 -35.02 -4.79
N ILE A 143 -2.44 -34.52 -5.23
CA ILE A 143 -1.85 -34.78 -6.54
C ILE A 143 -1.03 -36.09 -6.46
N PRO A 144 -1.16 -37.05 -7.40
CA PRO A 144 -0.50 -38.35 -7.30
C PRO A 144 1.01 -38.28 -7.61
N ASN A 145 1.83 -38.75 -6.68
CA ASN A 145 3.27 -38.92 -6.89
C ASN A 145 3.57 -40.11 -7.82
N SER A 146 4.44 -39.88 -8.82
CA SER A 146 4.91 -40.92 -9.74
C SER A 146 6.04 -41.77 -9.13
N THR A 147 6.05 -43.05 -9.49
CA THR A 147 6.87 -44.11 -8.88
C THR A 147 8.28 -44.23 -9.50
N GLY A 148 9.29 -44.58 -8.68
CA GLY A 148 10.39 -45.46 -9.13
C GLY A 148 11.83 -44.90 -9.09
N GLY A 149 12.64 -45.41 -8.16
CA GLY A 149 14.11 -45.23 -8.12
C GLY A 149 14.73 -46.08 -6.99
N PRO A 150 15.85 -46.81 -7.19
CA PRO A 150 16.20 -47.96 -6.33
C PRO A 150 17.06 -47.64 -5.08
N PRO A 151 17.11 -48.54 -4.07
CA PRO A 151 17.74 -48.27 -2.78
C PRO A 151 19.15 -48.87 -2.60
N ARG A 152 20.08 -48.09 -2.04
CA ARG A 152 21.24 -48.46 -1.19
C ARG A 152 22.09 -47.19 -0.93
N ALA A 153 22.82 -47.04 0.19
CA ALA A 153 23.06 -47.93 1.32
C ALA A 153 23.13 -47.14 2.65
N ARG A 154 22.95 -47.85 3.77
CA ARG A 154 23.27 -47.33 5.10
C ARG A 154 24.79 -47.30 5.28
N LEU A 155 25.33 -46.24 5.86
CA LEU A 155 26.49 -46.32 6.73
C LEU A 155 26.10 -45.78 8.11
N LEU A 156 26.51 -46.52 9.13
CA LEU A 156 26.20 -46.29 10.53
C LEU A 156 27.41 -45.61 11.20
N GLU A 157 27.17 -45.08 12.40
CA GLU A 157 28.16 -44.60 13.37
C GLU A 157 28.69 -43.16 13.10
N SER A 158 28.83 -42.30 14.11
CA SER A 158 28.78 -42.53 15.56
C SER A 158 28.00 -41.42 16.29
N GLN A 159 27.37 -41.77 17.42
CA GLN A 159 26.84 -40.79 18.34
C GLN A 159 27.98 -40.14 19.13
N THR A 160 28.07 -38.83 19.13
CA THR A 160 28.61 -38.07 20.28
C THR A 160 27.63 -36.96 20.63
N LYS A 161 27.05 -37.06 21.83
CA LYS A 161 26.12 -36.09 22.41
C LYS A 161 26.92 -34.93 23.00
N PRO A 162 26.77 -33.67 22.52
CA PRO A 162 27.27 -32.50 23.25
C PRO A 162 26.34 -32.17 24.42
N PRO A 163 26.80 -31.41 25.44
CA PRO A 163 26.02 -31.17 26.64
C PRO A 163 24.90 -30.14 26.43
N SER A 164 23.89 -30.23 27.29
CA SER A 164 23.02 -29.09 27.61
C SER A 164 23.87 -27.95 28.20
N ALA A 165 24.19 -26.97 27.37
CA ALA A 165 24.73 -25.70 27.79
C ALA A 165 23.79 -24.61 27.30
N GLU A 166 23.24 -23.82 28.24
CA GLU A 166 22.61 -22.55 27.92
C GLU A 166 23.66 -21.68 27.19
N SER A 167 23.49 -21.50 25.88
CA SER A 167 24.42 -20.73 25.07
C SER A 167 24.26 -19.24 25.38
N GLN A 168 24.89 -18.77 26.45
CA GLN A 168 25.00 -17.34 26.73
C GLN A 168 25.65 -16.66 25.51
N THR A 169 24.84 -15.95 24.74
CA THR A 169 25.29 -15.26 23.54
C THR A 169 26.25 -14.16 23.96
N LYS A 170 27.53 -14.27 23.57
CA LYS A 170 28.56 -13.31 23.98
C LYS A 170 28.16 -11.91 23.49
N PRO A 171 28.00 -10.91 24.39
CA PRO A 171 27.58 -9.57 24.00
C PRO A 171 28.60 -8.90 23.06
N LEU A 172 28.12 -7.95 22.27
CA LEU A 172 28.98 -7.16 21.37
C LEU A 172 30.01 -6.34 22.16
N SER A 173 31.24 -6.31 21.67
CA SER A 173 32.22 -5.32 22.14
C SER A 173 31.83 -3.92 21.65
N PRO A 174 32.20 -2.84 22.36
CA PRO A 174 31.93 -1.46 21.93
C PRO A 174 32.40 -1.19 20.49
N GLU A 175 33.58 -1.68 20.12
CA GLU A 175 34.13 -1.59 18.76
C GLU A 175 33.22 -2.22 17.69
N LEU A 176 32.57 -3.35 17.98
CA LEU A 176 31.62 -3.98 17.05
C LEU A 176 30.28 -3.25 17.02
N VAL A 177 29.84 -2.67 18.15
CA VAL A 177 28.64 -1.82 18.20
C VAL A 177 28.81 -0.59 17.30
N ASP A 178 29.95 0.09 17.40
CA ASP A 178 30.30 1.25 16.56
C ASP A 178 30.51 0.85 15.10
N ARG A 179 31.11 -0.33 14.84
CA ARG A 179 31.22 -0.87 13.48
C ARG A 179 29.84 -1.13 12.86
N CYS A 180 28.91 -1.73 13.60
CA CYS A 180 27.53 -1.92 13.14
C CYS A 180 26.82 -0.59 12.87
N ALA A 181 26.98 0.41 13.74
CA ALA A 181 26.43 1.75 13.53
C ALA A 181 26.95 2.38 12.23
N ASN A 182 28.26 2.26 11.96
CA ASN A 182 28.88 2.77 10.74
C ASN A 182 28.42 2.03 9.48
N ASP A 183 28.25 0.71 9.55
CA ASP A 183 27.70 -0.08 8.44
C ASP A 183 26.25 0.34 8.13
N PHE A 184 25.39 0.53 9.14
CA PHE A 184 24.03 1.04 8.95
C PHE A 184 24.03 2.43 8.30
N LYS A 185 24.88 3.37 8.77
CA LYS A 185 25.04 4.69 8.15
C LYS A 185 25.50 4.59 6.68
N SER A 186 26.40 3.65 6.37
CA SER A 186 26.87 3.38 5.01
C SER A 186 25.77 2.81 4.10
N LYS A 187 24.98 1.85 4.61
CA LYS A 187 23.77 1.34 3.95
C LYS A 187 22.80 2.48 3.67
N TYR A 188 22.50 3.33 4.65
CA TYR A 188 21.55 4.43 4.49
C TYR A 188 22.03 5.52 3.53
N ARG A 189 23.31 5.93 3.56
CA ARG A 189 23.89 6.80 2.52
C ARG A 189 23.81 6.19 1.11
N SER A 190 23.91 4.86 1.00
CA SER A 190 23.93 4.16 -0.30
C SER A 190 22.56 3.73 -0.82
N THR A 191 21.51 3.64 0.01
CA THR A 191 20.16 3.21 -0.42
C THR A 191 19.00 4.10 0.06
N VAL A 192 19.02 4.58 1.31
CA VAL A 192 17.89 5.30 1.94
C VAL A 192 17.90 6.80 1.62
N CYS A 193 19.06 7.45 1.70
CA CYS A 193 19.21 8.90 1.60
C CYS A 193 19.60 9.37 0.19
N LYS A 194 19.33 8.56 -0.85
CA LYS A 194 19.47 9.01 -2.23
C LYS A 194 18.15 9.63 -2.68
N ILE A 195 18.21 10.83 -3.23
CA ILE A 195 17.07 11.54 -3.85
C ILE A 195 17.41 11.85 -5.31
N ARG A 196 16.39 11.90 -6.18
CA ARG A 196 16.51 12.27 -7.61
C ARG A 196 15.87 13.62 -7.89
N ALA A 197 16.50 14.39 -8.76
CA ALA A 197 15.88 15.56 -9.37
C ALA A 197 15.00 15.20 -10.59
N ASP A 198 15.35 14.21 -11.41
CA ASP A 198 14.44 13.63 -12.40
C ASP A 198 13.94 12.26 -11.92
N PRO A 199 12.66 12.13 -11.51
CA PRO A 199 12.09 10.84 -11.12
C PRO A 199 12.31 9.73 -12.19
N LEU A 200 12.14 10.07 -13.47
CA LEU A 200 12.24 9.15 -14.62
C LEU A 200 13.67 9.01 -15.17
N GLY A 201 14.67 9.59 -14.49
CA GLY A 201 16.06 9.68 -14.92
C GLY A 201 16.99 8.95 -13.94
N PRO A 202 17.39 7.69 -14.19
CA PRO A 202 18.05 6.85 -13.18
C PRO A 202 19.36 7.44 -12.62
N THR A 203 20.05 8.25 -13.41
CA THR A 203 21.32 8.91 -13.09
C THR A 203 21.17 10.30 -12.45
N SER A 204 19.96 10.83 -12.30
CA SER A 204 19.69 12.20 -11.82
C SER A 204 19.74 12.33 -10.27
N ILE A 205 20.68 11.64 -9.64
CA ILE A 205 20.85 11.63 -8.18
C ILE A 205 21.46 12.97 -7.74
N VAL A 206 20.87 13.59 -6.73
CA VAL A 206 21.34 14.83 -6.08
C VAL A 206 21.70 14.57 -4.62
N GLN A 207 22.35 15.50 -3.92
CA GLN A 207 22.53 15.35 -2.48
C GLN A 207 21.15 15.39 -1.79
N PHE A 208 21.03 14.71 -0.66
CA PHE A 208 19.77 14.64 0.08
C PHE A 208 19.25 16.05 0.42
N GLU A 209 20.12 16.92 0.94
CA GLU A 209 19.77 18.29 1.36
C GLU A 209 19.44 19.23 0.19
N ASP A 210 19.97 18.97 -1.01
CA ASP A 210 19.75 19.80 -2.21
C ASP A 210 18.27 19.84 -2.62
N LEU A 211 17.53 18.74 -2.39
CA LEU A 211 16.11 18.63 -2.77
C LEU A 211 15.17 18.32 -1.59
N HIS A 212 15.66 17.72 -0.49
CA HIS A 212 14.84 17.48 0.69
C HIS A 212 14.22 18.80 1.18
N THR A 213 12.92 18.77 1.43
CA THR A 213 12.16 19.89 1.96
C THR A 213 11.22 19.36 3.02
N ASP A 214 11.13 20.07 4.14
CA ASP A 214 10.41 19.57 5.32
C ASP A 214 8.91 19.44 5.06
N LEU A 215 8.27 18.54 5.82
CA LEU A 215 6.84 18.26 5.73
C LEU A 215 6.12 18.95 6.87
N VAL A 216 4.86 19.31 6.65
CA VAL A 216 3.97 19.74 7.73
C VAL A 216 3.53 18.51 8.52
N LEU A 217 3.83 18.55 9.81
CA LEU A 217 3.51 17.50 10.77
C LEU A 217 2.55 18.06 11.82
N GLN A 218 1.62 17.23 12.27
CA GLN A 218 0.70 17.58 13.34
C GLN A 218 0.65 16.46 14.39
N GLU A 219 1.00 16.77 15.63
CA GLU A 219 0.73 15.89 16.77
C GLU A 219 -0.76 15.89 17.08
N GLU A 220 -1.35 14.71 17.30
CA GLU A 220 -2.70 14.56 17.84
C GLU A 220 -2.66 14.52 19.37
N HIS A 221 -3.14 15.59 20.00
CA HIS A 221 -3.20 15.74 21.45
C HIS A 221 -4.67 15.69 21.92
N GLY A 222 -5.19 14.47 22.09
CA GLY A 222 -6.60 14.24 22.38
C GLY A 222 -7.46 14.46 21.14
N THR A 223 -8.37 15.44 21.16
CA THR A 223 -9.17 15.85 19.99
C THR A 223 -8.56 17.01 19.19
N GLU A 224 -7.46 17.61 19.69
CA GLU A 224 -6.77 18.70 19.01
C GLU A 224 -5.62 18.17 18.13
N LYS A 225 -5.36 18.87 17.02
CA LYS A 225 -4.14 18.71 16.24
C LYS A 225 -3.26 19.94 16.43
N ARG A 226 -1.97 19.74 16.68
CA ARG A 226 -0.99 20.82 16.92
C ARG A 226 0.18 20.68 15.96
N LEU A 227 0.59 21.78 15.33
CA LEU A 227 1.76 21.79 14.46
C LEU A 227 3.00 21.33 15.24
N LEU A 228 3.74 20.39 14.66
CA LEU A 228 4.94 19.79 15.24
C LEU A 228 6.13 20.11 14.33
N ASP A 229 7.19 20.71 14.88
CA ASP A 229 8.45 20.86 14.15
C ASP A 229 9.13 19.50 14.00
N TYR A 230 9.76 19.25 12.86
CA TYR A 230 10.49 18.00 12.63
C TYR A 230 11.56 17.73 13.71
N ASN A 231 12.27 18.77 14.17
CA ASN A 231 13.33 18.65 15.15
C ASN A 231 12.80 18.28 16.54
N ASP A 232 11.50 18.51 16.79
CA ASP A 232 10.82 18.14 18.02
C ASP A 232 10.34 16.68 18.02
N ILE A 233 10.25 15.97 16.87
CA ILE A 233 9.84 14.55 16.84
C ILE A 233 10.71 13.68 17.76
N LEU A 234 12.04 13.90 17.75
CA LEU A 234 13.01 13.15 18.56
C LEU A 234 13.24 13.77 19.96
N ASN A 235 12.53 14.86 20.27
CA ASN A 235 12.54 15.53 21.58
C ASN A 235 11.14 15.59 22.22
N LEU A 236 10.15 14.94 21.61
CA LEU A 236 8.74 15.00 21.97
C LEU A 236 8.54 14.48 23.39
N LYS A 237 7.65 15.12 24.18
CA LYS A 237 7.42 14.77 25.59
C LYS A 237 5.96 14.60 25.91
N VAL A 238 5.58 13.36 26.21
CA VAL A 238 4.29 13.03 26.80
C VAL A 238 4.51 12.84 28.30
N ASN A 239 3.84 13.65 29.13
CA ASN A 239 4.01 13.67 30.59
C ASN A 239 5.47 13.84 31.09
N GLY A 240 6.32 14.47 30.27
CA GLY A 240 7.74 14.73 30.57
C GLY A 240 8.73 13.69 30.02
N GLU A 241 8.25 12.56 29.51
CA GLU A 241 9.07 11.48 28.96
C GLU A 241 8.92 11.34 27.44
N PHE A 242 9.93 10.78 26.79
CA PHE A 242 9.90 10.52 25.35
C PHE A 242 8.99 9.32 25.01
N PRO A 243 8.03 9.44 24.09
CA PRO A 243 7.11 8.36 23.78
C PRO A 243 7.82 7.15 23.18
N LYS A 244 7.56 5.96 23.73
CA LYS A 244 8.17 4.71 23.26
C LYS A 244 7.48 4.13 22.02
N ARG A 245 6.26 4.58 21.69
CA ARG A 245 5.54 4.20 20.47
C ARG A 245 4.99 5.45 19.78
N ILE A 246 5.39 5.67 18.52
CA ILE A 246 4.98 6.81 17.69
C ILE A 246 4.34 6.25 16.41
N MET A 247 3.13 6.68 16.08
CA MET A 247 2.43 6.34 14.84
C MET A 247 2.41 7.55 13.92
N VAL A 248 3.10 7.48 12.78
CA VAL A 248 3.14 8.52 11.75
C VAL A 248 2.17 8.15 10.63
N GLN A 249 1.00 8.76 10.62
CA GLN A 249 -0.06 8.49 9.65
C GLN A 249 -0.21 9.60 8.60
N GLY A 250 -0.50 9.24 7.36
CA GLY A 250 -0.76 10.21 6.28
C GLY A 250 -1.06 9.52 4.96
N GLU A 251 -1.53 10.26 3.96
CA GLU A 251 -1.99 9.66 2.70
C GLU A 251 -0.85 9.19 1.78
N ALA A 252 -1.21 8.71 0.59
CA ALA A 252 -0.27 8.39 -0.46
C ALA A 252 0.53 9.63 -0.84
N GLY A 253 1.80 9.47 -1.22
CA GLY A 253 2.59 10.60 -1.71
C GLY A 253 2.98 11.66 -0.67
N ALA A 254 2.38 11.68 0.53
CA ALA A 254 2.59 12.70 1.57
C ALA A 254 4.02 12.77 2.14
N GLY A 255 4.91 11.84 1.78
CA GLY A 255 6.33 11.88 2.13
C GLY A 255 6.74 11.11 3.40
N LYS A 256 5.86 10.26 3.95
CA LYS A 256 6.14 9.43 5.15
C LYS A 256 7.47 8.68 5.10
N THR A 257 7.78 8.02 3.99
CA THR A 257 9.06 7.32 3.83
C THR A 257 10.25 8.29 3.65
N THR A 258 10.02 9.46 3.06
CA THR A 258 11.03 10.54 3.03
C THR A 258 11.31 11.07 4.44
N LEU A 259 10.33 11.11 5.34
CA LEU A 259 10.55 11.40 6.77
C LEU A 259 11.45 10.35 7.44
N CYS A 260 11.22 9.06 7.19
CA CYS A 260 12.14 8.00 7.63
C CYS A 260 13.56 8.18 7.07
N ALA A 261 13.68 8.61 5.81
CA ALA A 261 14.98 8.91 5.20
C ALA A 261 15.64 10.17 5.81
N LYS A 262 14.87 11.18 6.22
CA LYS A 262 15.35 12.38 6.93
C LYS A 262 15.87 12.03 8.33
N ILE A 263 15.17 11.16 9.07
CA ILE A 263 15.65 10.62 10.36
C ILE A 263 16.97 9.87 10.18
N ALA A 264 17.08 9.06 9.12
CA ALA A 264 18.32 8.37 8.76
C ALA A 264 19.46 9.36 8.46
N TRP A 265 19.20 10.38 7.63
CA TRP A 265 20.17 11.39 7.23
C TRP A 265 20.68 12.21 8.42
N ASP A 266 19.80 12.64 9.32
CA ASP A 266 20.21 13.40 10.49
C ASP A 266 21.08 12.56 11.44
N TRP A 267 20.72 11.30 11.68
CA TRP A 267 21.57 10.40 12.48
C TRP A 267 22.92 10.12 11.79
N ILE A 268 22.94 10.00 10.46
CA ILE A 268 24.15 9.87 9.65
C ILE A 268 25.09 11.07 9.86
N GLU A 269 24.54 12.29 9.82
CA GLU A 269 25.25 13.57 9.97
C GLU A 269 25.42 14.03 11.44
N GLY A 270 24.95 13.23 12.41
CA GLY A 270 25.09 13.51 13.85
C GLY A 270 24.16 14.60 14.40
N ARG A 271 23.13 14.99 13.65
CA ARG A 271 22.14 16.00 14.03
C ARG A 271 20.96 15.34 14.77
N HIS A 272 20.43 16.01 15.79
CA HIS A 272 19.18 15.70 16.52
C HIS A 272 18.94 14.27 17.08
N SER A 273 19.87 13.32 16.87
CA SER A 273 19.76 11.90 17.26
C SER A 273 20.93 11.42 18.14
N SER A 274 21.67 12.34 18.78
CA SER A 274 22.96 12.06 19.45
C SER A 274 22.89 11.12 20.66
N HIS A 275 21.69 10.80 21.16
CA HIS A 275 21.48 9.85 22.25
C HIS A 275 21.27 8.40 21.77
N PHE A 276 20.92 8.18 20.49
CA PHE A 276 20.78 6.84 19.91
C PHE A 276 22.09 6.36 19.30
N VAL A 277 22.57 5.21 19.79
CA VAL A 277 23.74 4.52 19.23
C VAL A 277 23.37 3.86 17.91
N TRP A 278 22.20 3.22 17.81
CA TRP A 278 21.67 2.66 16.57
C TRP A 278 20.32 3.27 16.22
N VAL A 279 20.17 3.73 14.98
CA VAL A 279 18.89 4.06 14.36
C VAL A 279 18.64 3.02 13.27
N LEU A 280 17.56 2.26 13.37
CA LEU A 280 17.20 1.20 12.44
C LEU A 280 15.98 1.60 11.62
N ILE A 281 16.22 2.07 10.38
CA ILE A 281 15.15 2.23 9.38
C ILE A 281 14.88 0.89 8.73
N VAL A 282 13.66 0.38 8.86
CA VAL A 282 13.24 -0.94 8.38
C VAL A 282 11.92 -0.85 7.62
N PRO A 283 11.92 -1.06 6.29
CA PRO A 283 10.70 -1.23 5.51
C PRO A 283 9.94 -2.48 6.00
N LEU A 284 8.67 -2.34 6.37
CA LEU A 284 7.90 -3.42 7.00
C LEU A 284 7.57 -4.58 6.05
N ARG A 285 7.60 -4.35 4.74
CA ARG A 285 7.69 -5.41 3.72
C ARG A 285 8.82 -6.44 3.97
N GLU A 286 9.95 -6.05 4.58
CA GLU A 286 11.08 -6.95 4.87
C GLU A 286 10.75 -7.97 5.99
N PHE A 287 9.82 -7.64 6.90
CA PHE A 287 9.39 -8.53 8.00
C PHE A 287 8.55 -9.73 7.56
N LYS A 288 8.06 -9.77 6.31
CA LYS A 288 7.23 -10.89 5.81
C LYS A 288 7.92 -12.27 5.92
N GLN A 289 9.25 -12.29 6.00
CA GLN A 289 10.07 -13.51 6.08
C GLN A 289 11.21 -13.44 7.11
N HIS A 290 11.36 -12.32 7.84
CA HIS A 290 12.55 -12.05 8.64
C HIS A 290 12.26 -11.41 10.01
N THR A 291 13.17 -11.65 10.95
CA THR A 291 13.18 -11.06 12.30
C THR A 291 14.02 -9.78 12.33
N ILE A 292 13.81 -8.90 13.32
CA ILE A 292 14.54 -7.61 13.40
C ILE A 292 16.07 -7.79 13.38
N GLY A 293 16.59 -8.85 14.01
CA GLY A 293 18.02 -9.16 14.02
C GLY A 293 18.55 -9.63 12.66
N GLN A 294 17.75 -10.37 11.89
CA GLN A 294 18.09 -10.80 10.53
C GLN A 294 18.11 -9.62 9.56
N ILE A 295 17.09 -8.75 9.66
CA ILE A 295 16.99 -7.52 8.87
C ILE A 295 18.18 -6.61 9.15
N ALA A 296 18.46 -6.30 10.42
CA ALA A 296 19.62 -5.51 10.80
C ALA A 296 20.94 -6.18 10.38
N LYS A 297 21.08 -7.51 10.46
CA LYS A 297 22.26 -8.22 9.93
C LYS A 297 22.44 -8.01 8.43
N SER A 298 21.35 -7.91 7.65
CA SER A 298 21.41 -7.67 6.20
C SER A 298 21.92 -6.26 5.81
N TYR A 299 21.91 -5.32 6.77
CA TYR A 299 22.42 -3.96 6.58
C TYR A 299 23.92 -3.84 6.89
N LEU A 300 24.53 -4.87 7.50
CA LEU A 300 25.96 -4.90 7.82
C LEU A 300 26.83 -5.22 6.61
N ALA A 301 28.11 -4.83 6.67
CA ALA A 301 29.10 -5.22 5.66
C ALA A 301 29.30 -6.75 5.67
N LYS A 302 29.64 -7.34 4.51
CA LYS A 302 29.79 -8.80 4.37
C LYS A 302 30.88 -9.40 5.27
N ASP A 303 31.89 -8.61 5.62
CA ASP A 303 33.01 -8.97 6.48
C ASP A 303 32.79 -8.58 7.96
N ASN A 304 31.61 -8.03 8.32
CA ASN A 304 31.26 -7.76 9.71
C ASN A 304 30.92 -9.09 10.42
N PRO A 305 31.68 -9.50 11.47
CA PRO A 305 31.56 -10.82 12.10
C PRO A 305 30.33 -10.97 13.01
N THR A 306 29.65 -9.86 13.34
CA THR A 306 28.49 -9.82 14.24
C THR A 306 27.39 -10.78 13.81
N THR A 307 26.88 -11.63 14.71
CA THR A 307 25.79 -12.58 14.42
C THR A 307 24.40 -11.98 14.64
N VAL A 308 23.36 -12.60 14.07
CA VAL A 308 21.94 -12.23 14.31
C VAL A 308 21.61 -12.19 15.79
N SER A 309 21.96 -13.25 16.53
CA SER A 309 21.71 -13.35 17.98
C SER A 309 22.37 -12.22 18.78
N GLN A 310 23.58 -11.80 18.38
CA GLN A 310 24.28 -10.68 19.03
C GLN A 310 23.61 -9.32 18.76
N ILE A 311 23.04 -9.11 17.57
CA ILE A 311 22.28 -7.91 17.24
C ILE A 311 20.98 -7.88 18.04
N THR A 312 20.21 -8.98 17.99
CA THR A 312 18.94 -9.10 18.71
C THR A 312 19.14 -8.88 20.22
N GLU A 313 20.20 -9.45 20.79
CA GLU A 313 20.49 -9.26 22.21
C GLU A 313 20.99 -7.85 22.54
N TYR A 314 21.77 -7.20 21.67
CA TYR A 314 22.12 -5.79 21.87
C TYR A 314 20.88 -4.88 21.88
N ILE A 315 19.94 -5.09 20.94
CA ILE A 315 18.67 -4.34 20.87
C ILE A 315 17.84 -4.55 22.15
N ARG A 316 17.75 -5.80 22.62
CA ARG A 316 17.03 -6.16 23.85
C ARG A 316 17.66 -5.53 25.11
N SER A 317 18.99 -5.57 25.20
CA SER A 317 19.74 -5.09 26.38
C SER A 317 20.05 -3.58 26.38
N ASN A 318 19.81 -2.84 25.30
CA ASN A 318 20.11 -1.39 25.21
C ASN A 318 18.92 -0.56 24.66
N PRO A 319 17.69 -0.69 25.18
CA PRO A 319 16.49 -0.11 24.58
C PRO A 319 16.54 1.42 24.43
N ASP A 320 17.08 2.16 25.40
CA ASP A 320 17.18 3.63 25.32
C ASP A 320 18.27 4.14 24.36
N LYS A 321 19.10 3.24 23.81
CA LYS A 321 20.15 3.56 22.82
C LYS A 321 19.78 3.12 21.41
N VAL A 322 18.62 2.49 21.22
CA VAL A 322 18.14 2.02 19.92
C VAL A 322 16.84 2.72 19.58
N PHE A 323 16.77 3.27 18.37
CA PHE A 323 15.55 3.78 17.76
C PHE A 323 15.21 2.93 16.54
N ILE A 324 13.95 2.56 16.37
CA ILE A 324 13.50 1.75 15.23
C ILE A 324 12.39 2.50 14.49
N ALA A 325 12.62 2.80 13.21
CA ALA A 325 11.62 3.36 12.32
C ALA A 325 11.12 2.28 11.35
N PHE A 326 9.92 1.79 11.62
CA PHE A 326 9.19 0.87 10.75
C PHE A 326 8.45 1.65 9.67
N ASP A 327 8.74 1.37 8.41
CA ASP A 327 8.18 2.10 7.28
C ASP A 327 7.16 1.24 6.49
N GLY A 328 5.90 1.68 6.41
CA GLY A 328 4.86 1.05 5.59
C GLY A 328 4.08 -0.08 6.27
N LEU A 329 3.40 0.16 7.39
CA LEU A 329 2.59 -0.87 8.08
C LEU A 329 1.39 -1.37 7.26
N ASP A 330 0.90 -0.55 6.34
CA ASP A 330 -0.09 -0.85 5.31
C ASP A 330 0.40 -1.86 4.27
N GLU A 331 1.73 -2.06 4.13
CA GLU A 331 2.32 -3.06 3.23
C GLU A 331 2.33 -4.49 3.83
N VAL A 332 2.03 -4.62 5.13
CA VAL A 332 2.03 -5.91 5.87
C VAL A 332 0.66 -6.57 5.75
N SER A 333 0.62 -7.80 5.22
CA SER A 333 -0.61 -8.60 5.12
C SER A 333 -0.96 -9.24 6.47
N GLY A 334 -2.25 -9.33 6.80
CA GLY A 334 -2.75 -10.02 7.99
C GLY A 334 -3.01 -9.12 9.21
N LYS A 335 -3.29 -9.76 10.36
CA LYS A 335 -3.69 -9.10 11.60
C LYS A 335 -2.47 -8.64 12.39
N ILE A 336 -2.43 -7.36 12.78
CA ILE A 336 -1.30 -6.79 13.53
C ILE A 336 -1.43 -7.02 15.05
N MET A 337 -2.54 -7.63 15.50
CA MET A 337 -2.89 -7.76 16.92
C MET A 337 -3.16 -9.19 17.34
N LYS A 338 -2.73 -9.52 18.56
CA LYS A 338 -3.14 -10.74 19.27
C LYS A 338 -4.60 -10.61 19.71
N THR A 339 -5.45 -11.55 19.32
CA THR A 339 -6.84 -11.62 19.82
C THR A 339 -6.84 -11.95 21.31
N LYS A 340 -7.31 -11.01 22.13
CA LYS A 340 -7.52 -11.20 23.58
C LYS A 340 -8.55 -12.31 23.82
N SER A 341 -8.10 -13.47 24.31
CA SER A 341 -8.95 -14.56 24.78
C SER A 341 -9.51 -14.23 26.17
N CYS A 342 -10.53 -13.38 26.23
CA CYS A 342 -11.19 -13.00 27.48
C CYS A 342 -12.27 -14.00 27.90
N GLU A 343 -11.86 -15.17 28.39
CA GLU A 343 -12.69 -15.99 29.29
C GLU A 343 -12.20 -15.86 30.75
N SER A 344 -12.47 -14.71 31.36
CA SER A 344 -12.45 -14.60 32.83
C SER A 344 -13.84 -14.98 33.37
N GLN A 345 -14.06 -16.26 33.70
CA GLN A 345 -15.30 -16.67 34.34
C GLN A 345 -15.42 -16.06 35.75
N PRO A 346 -16.61 -15.54 36.14
CA PRO A 346 -16.86 -15.12 37.51
C PRO A 346 -17.08 -16.34 38.41
N THR A 347 -16.09 -16.68 39.25
CA THR A 347 -16.19 -17.79 40.21
C THR A 347 -16.93 -17.38 41.49
N ASP A 348 -18.25 -17.38 41.40
CA ASP A 348 -19.13 -17.31 42.56
C ASP A 348 -19.27 -18.71 43.19
N ARG A 349 -18.50 -19.00 44.26
CA ARG A 349 -18.86 -20.03 45.26
C ARG A 349 -18.03 -19.93 46.54
N MET A 350 -18.66 -19.45 47.61
CA MET A 350 -18.19 -19.60 48.98
C MET A 350 -18.17 -21.08 49.39
N GLN A 351 -17.05 -21.55 49.97
CA GLN A 351 -17.10 -22.58 51.02
C GLN A 351 -15.85 -22.47 51.93
N LEU A 352 -16.08 -22.64 53.23
CA LEU A 352 -15.10 -22.46 54.31
C LEU A 352 -14.58 -23.82 54.78
N GLN A 353 -13.26 -23.96 55.00
CA GLN A 353 -12.59 -24.40 56.26
C GLN A 353 -11.12 -24.87 56.01
N PRO A 354 -10.25 -24.90 57.03
CA PRO A 354 -8.85 -24.47 56.84
C PRO A 354 -7.74 -25.51 57.13
N SER A 355 -6.55 -25.32 56.53
CA SER A 355 -5.25 -25.54 57.22
C SER A 355 -4.00 -25.12 56.42
N GLN A 356 -3.40 -23.99 56.85
CA GLN A 356 -1.96 -23.64 56.84
C GLN A 356 -1.14 -23.48 55.52
N PRO A 357 -0.02 -22.72 55.54
CA PRO A 357 0.53 -22.08 54.34
C PRO A 357 1.83 -22.70 53.81
N SER A 358 2.02 -22.65 52.50
CA SER A 358 3.32 -22.76 51.83
C SER A 358 3.46 -21.67 50.77
N VAL A 359 4.62 -21.04 50.73
CA VAL A 359 4.97 -19.98 49.78
C VAL A 359 5.50 -20.60 48.49
N THR A 360 4.88 -20.28 47.35
CA THR A 360 5.54 -20.34 46.04
C THR A 360 5.10 -19.17 45.16
N SER A 361 6.05 -18.67 44.40
CA SER A 361 5.96 -17.51 43.50
C SER A 361 5.01 -17.75 42.32
N SER A 362 4.32 -16.68 41.90
CA SER A 362 3.53 -16.65 40.67
C SER A 362 4.40 -16.93 39.45
N GLU A 363 4.09 -18.00 38.71
CA GLU A 363 4.69 -18.25 37.40
C GLU A 363 4.03 -17.35 36.35
N ALA A 364 4.86 -16.70 35.53
CA ALA A 364 4.39 -15.99 34.35
C ALA A 364 4.39 -16.95 33.16
N CYS A 365 3.22 -17.20 32.57
CA CYS A 365 3.09 -18.04 31.37
C CYS A 365 3.63 -17.32 30.12
N GLY A 366 4.96 -17.28 29.98
CA GLY A 366 5.63 -16.94 28.73
C GLY A 366 5.89 -18.20 27.91
N SER A 367 5.22 -18.36 26.77
CA SER A 367 5.58 -19.37 25.77
C SER A 367 6.87 -18.95 25.06
N SER A 368 8.02 -19.29 25.62
CA SER A 368 9.33 -19.04 25.01
C SER A 368 9.53 -19.91 23.77
N SER A 369 9.57 -19.30 22.59
CA SER A 369 10.08 -19.97 21.38
C SER A 369 11.57 -20.27 21.54
N GLU A 370 12.02 -21.45 21.09
CA GLU A 370 13.41 -21.89 21.25
C GLU A 370 14.42 -21.09 20.41
N THR A 371 13.96 -20.21 19.51
CA THR A 371 14.78 -19.12 18.97
C THR A 371 14.44 -17.80 19.67
N GLY A 372 15.46 -17.11 20.17
CA GLY A 372 15.35 -15.82 20.89
C GLY A 372 15.04 -14.62 19.99
N ASP A 373 14.27 -14.85 18.93
CA ASP A 373 13.86 -13.87 17.92
C ASP A 373 12.75 -12.94 18.44
N ILE A 374 12.66 -11.76 17.81
CA ILE A 374 11.65 -10.75 18.16
C ILE A 374 10.74 -10.55 16.94
N GLY A 375 9.48 -10.97 17.08
CA GLY A 375 8.47 -10.87 16.03
C GLY A 375 7.88 -9.47 15.90
N LEU A 376 7.43 -9.10 14.70
CA LEU A 376 6.87 -7.77 14.42
C LEU A 376 5.71 -7.40 15.37
N VAL A 377 4.74 -8.31 15.52
CA VAL A 377 3.56 -8.10 16.38
C VAL A 377 3.97 -7.84 17.83
N ASP A 378 4.99 -8.53 18.36
CA ASP A 378 5.45 -8.30 19.73
C ASP A 378 6.03 -6.90 19.92
N ILE A 379 6.72 -6.36 18.92
CA ILE A 379 7.29 -5.00 18.99
C ILE A 379 6.15 -3.97 18.89
N LEU A 380 5.21 -4.17 17.96
CA LEU A 380 4.09 -3.26 17.72
C LEU A 380 3.09 -3.23 18.89
N CYS A 381 2.81 -4.39 19.51
CA CYS A 381 2.03 -4.48 20.74
C CYS A 381 2.81 -4.07 22.01
N SER A 382 4.13 -3.87 21.91
CA SER A 382 5.03 -3.59 23.04
C SER A 382 5.15 -4.73 24.06
N ASP A 383 4.82 -5.96 23.67
CA ASP A 383 5.10 -7.18 24.44
C ASP A 383 6.61 -7.46 24.50
N GLN A 384 7.35 -7.12 23.43
CA GLN A 384 8.80 -7.07 23.39
C GLN A 384 9.29 -5.66 23.06
N LEU A 385 10.48 -5.32 23.54
CA LEU A 385 11.12 -4.01 23.34
C LEU A 385 10.26 -2.82 23.83
N ALA A 386 9.61 -2.96 24.99
CA ALA A 386 8.73 -1.92 25.53
C ALA A 386 9.43 -0.57 25.76
N SER A 387 10.62 -0.60 26.37
CA SER A 387 11.43 0.61 26.60
C SER A 387 12.16 1.13 25.35
N CYS A 388 12.12 0.41 24.23
CA CYS A 388 12.74 0.85 22.97
C CYS A 388 11.85 1.88 22.29
N SER A 389 12.44 2.92 21.69
CA SER A 389 11.68 3.93 20.95
C SER A 389 11.38 3.43 19.53
N VAL A 390 10.10 3.21 19.22
CA VAL A 390 9.65 2.70 17.92
C VAL A 390 8.71 3.70 17.26
N LEU A 391 9.07 4.14 16.06
CA LEU A 391 8.24 4.92 15.15
C LEU A 391 7.71 3.99 14.05
N VAL A 392 6.43 4.13 13.70
CA VAL A 392 5.77 3.32 12.66
C VAL A 392 5.09 4.25 11.67
N THR A 393 5.45 4.21 10.40
CA THR A 393 4.72 4.94 9.35
C THR A 393 3.58 4.11 8.80
N THR A 394 2.44 4.75 8.57
CA THR A 394 1.31 4.10 7.93
C THR A 394 0.30 5.06 7.30
N ARG A 395 -0.81 4.52 6.79
CA ARG A 395 -1.98 5.28 6.33
C ARG A 395 -3.05 5.36 7.40
N PRO A 396 -3.90 6.40 7.40
CA PRO A 396 -4.95 6.56 8.40
C PRO A 396 -5.83 5.31 8.53
N TRP A 397 -6.17 4.63 7.42
CA TRP A 397 -6.96 3.40 7.42
C TRP A 397 -6.36 2.28 8.29
N ARG A 398 -5.06 1.99 8.17
CA ARG A 398 -4.37 0.92 8.91
C ARG A 398 -4.10 1.33 10.35
N ALA A 399 -3.92 2.64 10.60
CA ALA A 399 -3.88 3.18 11.94
C ALA A 399 -5.22 3.02 12.70
N VAL A 400 -6.37 2.89 12.02
CA VAL A 400 -7.67 2.64 12.68
C VAL A 400 -7.64 1.36 13.51
N GLU A 401 -6.97 0.29 13.05
CA GLU A 401 -6.84 -0.94 13.83
C GLU A 401 -6.21 -0.66 15.20
N ILE A 402 -5.06 0.03 15.21
CA ILE A 402 -4.33 0.42 16.43
C ILE A 402 -5.16 1.38 17.30
N ARG A 403 -6.01 2.22 16.69
CA ARG A 403 -6.91 3.12 17.42
C ARG A 403 -8.07 2.39 18.09
N LEU A 404 -8.58 1.31 17.49
CA LEU A 404 -9.72 0.55 17.99
C LEU A 404 -9.37 -0.35 19.19
N ASP A 405 -8.11 -0.78 19.35
CA ASP A 405 -7.68 -1.40 20.61
C ASP A 405 -7.42 -0.33 21.67
N GLY A 406 -8.21 -0.36 22.74
CA GLY A 406 -8.18 0.65 23.79
C GLY A 406 -6.91 0.68 24.66
N ASP A 407 -6.00 -0.29 24.56
CA ASP A 407 -4.71 -0.26 25.25
C ASP A 407 -3.61 0.26 24.32
N LEU A 408 -3.61 -0.18 23.06
CA LEU A 408 -2.67 0.33 22.05
C LEU A 408 -2.94 1.82 21.71
N THR A 409 -4.19 2.26 21.70
CA THR A 409 -4.55 3.70 21.58
C THR A 409 -3.87 4.57 22.65
N LYS A 410 -3.68 4.06 23.87
CA LYS A 410 -3.05 4.80 24.98
C LYS A 410 -1.52 4.75 24.94
N LEU A 411 -0.98 3.74 24.26
CA LEU A 411 0.45 3.48 24.14
C LEU A 411 1.10 4.33 23.04
N TYR A 412 0.39 4.55 21.92
CA TYR A 412 0.90 5.28 20.78
C TYR A 412 0.63 6.79 20.86
N THR A 413 1.66 7.59 20.60
CA THR A 413 1.50 9.00 20.21
C THR A 413 1.27 9.06 18.69
N PHE A 414 0.24 9.77 18.25
CA PHE A 414 -0.11 9.86 16.82
C PHE A 414 0.36 11.19 16.23
N ILE A 415 1.07 11.11 15.10
CA ILE A 415 1.52 12.24 14.30
C ILE A 415 0.90 12.10 12.90
N HIS A 416 0.29 13.15 12.40
CA HIS A 416 -0.21 13.24 11.04
C HIS A 416 0.79 13.94 10.12
N VAL A 417 1.02 13.38 8.93
CA VAL A 417 1.81 13.99 7.85
C VAL A 417 0.85 14.56 6.81
N GLU A 418 0.75 15.89 6.73
CA GLU A 418 -0.10 16.56 5.73
C GLU A 418 0.58 16.66 4.35
N GLY A 419 1.92 16.66 4.32
CA GLY A 419 2.72 16.88 3.12
C GLY A 419 3.33 18.29 3.11
N PHE A 420 3.22 19.01 1.99
CA PHE A 420 3.68 20.39 1.86
C PHE A 420 2.57 21.42 2.12
N ASN A 421 2.89 22.48 2.85
CA ASN A 421 2.18 23.76 2.77
C ASN A 421 2.70 24.59 1.56
N ARG A 422 2.17 25.80 1.37
CA ARG A 422 2.55 26.70 0.26
C ARG A 422 4.02 27.09 0.31
N GLU A 423 4.55 27.28 1.52
CA GLU A 423 5.93 27.67 1.79
C GLU A 423 6.90 26.55 1.41
N ASN A 424 6.67 25.34 1.91
CA ASN A 424 7.52 24.16 1.64
C ASN A 424 7.40 23.73 0.18
N LEU A 425 6.22 23.84 -0.45
CA LEU A 425 6.05 23.64 -1.89
C LEU A 425 6.91 24.61 -2.70
N SER A 426 6.91 25.89 -2.34
CA SER A 426 7.74 26.92 -3.00
C SER A 426 9.23 26.59 -2.87
N VAL A 427 9.70 26.23 -1.66
CA VAL A 427 11.07 25.80 -1.41
C VAL A 427 11.45 24.58 -2.25
N TYR A 428 10.59 23.55 -2.31
CA TYR A 428 10.82 22.35 -3.11
C TYR A 428 10.94 22.67 -4.61
N ILE A 429 10.03 23.50 -5.15
CA ILE A 429 10.06 23.89 -6.57
C ILE A 429 11.33 24.72 -6.88
N HIS A 430 11.73 25.65 -6.01
CA HIS A 430 12.98 26.39 -6.20
C HIS A 430 14.22 25.49 -6.14
N LYS A 431 14.25 24.51 -5.21
CA LYS A 431 15.29 23.47 -5.14
C LYS A 431 15.33 22.59 -6.39
N TYR A 432 14.18 22.31 -7.01
CA TYR A 432 14.08 21.56 -8.26
C TYR A 432 14.65 22.34 -9.46
N PHE A 433 14.47 23.66 -9.50
CA PHE A 433 14.95 24.55 -10.57
C PHE A 433 16.06 25.52 -10.11
N PRO A 434 17.22 25.04 -9.60
CA PRO A 434 18.23 25.88 -8.97
C PRO A 434 18.93 26.86 -9.93
N LYS A 435 18.70 26.73 -11.24
CA LYS A 435 19.23 27.60 -12.31
C LYS A 435 18.15 28.33 -13.10
N ASN A 436 16.87 28.18 -12.75
CA ASN A 436 15.75 28.75 -13.52
C ASN A 436 14.61 29.16 -12.58
N ALA A 437 14.81 30.26 -11.86
CA ALA A 437 13.82 30.83 -10.96
C ALA A 437 12.52 31.24 -11.67
N ASP A 438 12.59 31.62 -12.95
CA ASP A 438 11.39 32.00 -13.73
C ASP A 438 10.49 30.79 -14.00
N LYS A 439 11.04 29.62 -14.37
CA LYS A 439 10.26 28.38 -14.46
C LYS A 439 9.68 27.98 -13.09
N ALA A 440 10.44 28.12 -12.01
CA ALA A 440 9.95 27.87 -10.65
C ALA A 440 8.75 28.75 -10.30
N ASN A 441 8.89 30.07 -10.44
CA ASN A 441 7.85 31.05 -10.14
C ASN A 441 6.58 30.81 -10.97
N GLN A 442 6.72 30.51 -12.26
CA GLN A 442 5.58 30.16 -13.13
C GLN A 442 4.85 28.88 -12.71
N LEU A 443 5.58 27.89 -12.18
CA LEU A 443 4.98 26.66 -11.66
C LEU A 443 4.28 26.92 -10.32
N ILE A 444 4.93 27.65 -9.40
CA ILE A 444 4.36 28.04 -8.10
C ILE A 444 3.03 28.80 -8.32
N GLN A 445 3.03 29.78 -9.23
CA GLN A 445 1.83 30.50 -9.63
C GLN A 445 0.74 29.54 -10.13
N PHE A 446 1.05 28.65 -11.09
CA PHE A 446 0.10 27.67 -11.60
C PHE A 446 -0.47 26.74 -10.50
N THR A 447 0.38 26.23 -9.59
CA THR A 447 -0.07 25.39 -8.46
C THR A 447 -0.95 26.15 -7.46
N SER A 448 -0.94 27.49 -7.48
CA SER A 448 -1.76 28.34 -6.62
C SER A 448 -3.04 28.87 -7.27
N GLU A 449 -3.08 28.95 -8.61
CA GLU A 449 -4.21 29.44 -9.41
C GLU A 449 -5.12 28.31 -9.94
N ASN A 450 -4.61 27.08 -10.02
CA ASN A 450 -5.39 25.92 -10.43
C ASN A 450 -6.01 25.24 -9.19
N ASP A 451 -7.31 25.37 -9.01
CA ASP A 451 -8.04 24.91 -7.82
C ASP A 451 -7.80 23.42 -7.50
N VAL A 452 -7.96 22.53 -8.50
CA VAL A 452 -7.74 21.07 -8.33
C VAL A 452 -6.32 20.77 -7.88
N ILE A 453 -5.32 21.44 -8.46
CA ILE A 453 -3.94 21.27 -8.01
C ILE A 453 -3.76 21.84 -6.61
N SER A 454 -4.24 23.06 -6.33
CA SER A 454 -4.05 23.73 -5.05
C SER A 454 -4.70 23.00 -3.87
N GLU A 455 -5.90 22.46 -4.03
CA GLU A 455 -6.63 21.78 -2.95
C GLU A 455 -6.16 20.34 -2.77
N ASP A 456 -6.04 19.58 -3.87
CA ASP A 456 -5.97 18.12 -3.83
C ASP A 456 -4.61 17.51 -4.23
N MET A 457 -3.74 18.22 -4.95
CA MET A 457 -2.49 17.65 -5.49
C MET A 457 -1.22 18.26 -4.89
N ALA A 458 -1.19 19.58 -4.73
CA ALA A 458 -0.02 20.39 -4.37
C ALA A 458 0.59 20.00 -3.01
N ARG A 459 -0.24 19.56 -2.07
CA ARG A 459 0.24 19.07 -0.77
C ARG A 459 1.08 17.79 -0.86
N TYR A 460 0.93 16.98 -1.91
CA TYR A 460 1.60 15.68 -2.01
C TYR A 460 2.87 15.78 -2.86
N PRO A 461 4.08 15.62 -2.26
CA PRO A 461 5.35 15.67 -2.98
C PRO A 461 5.38 14.92 -4.33
N ILE A 462 4.75 13.75 -4.44
CA ILE A 462 4.71 12.97 -5.70
C ILE A 462 4.12 13.75 -6.89
N TYR A 463 3.04 14.51 -6.67
CA TYR A 463 2.44 15.31 -7.74
C TYR A 463 3.27 16.56 -8.03
N VAL A 464 3.86 17.19 -7.01
CA VAL A 464 4.77 18.32 -7.22
C VAL A 464 5.99 17.90 -8.03
N ALA A 465 6.58 16.75 -7.75
CA ALA A 465 7.69 16.19 -8.53
C ALA A 465 7.30 15.90 -9.99
N MET A 466 6.10 15.37 -10.22
CA MET A 466 5.56 15.11 -11.56
C MET A 466 5.32 16.43 -12.33
N LEU A 467 4.70 17.42 -11.68
CA LEU A 467 4.48 18.75 -12.24
C LEU A 467 5.80 19.48 -12.54
N CYS A 468 6.79 19.39 -11.66
CA CYS A 468 8.14 19.90 -11.88
C CYS A 468 8.79 19.24 -13.12
N LEU A 469 8.68 17.92 -13.28
CA LEU A 469 9.22 17.24 -14.45
C LEU A 469 8.52 17.67 -15.75
N MET A 470 7.19 17.80 -15.72
CA MET A 470 6.43 18.35 -16.85
C MET A 470 6.87 19.79 -17.18
N TRP A 471 7.00 20.67 -16.18
CA TRP A 471 7.45 22.06 -16.37
C TRP A 471 8.88 22.17 -16.88
N LYS A 472 9.73 21.18 -16.57
CA LYS A 472 11.12 21.11 -17.03
C LYS A 472 11.19 20.77 -18.52
N GLU A 473 10.49 19.71 -18.94
CA GLU A 473 10.62 19.09 -20.27
C GLU A 473 9.63 19.62 -21.32
N LEU A 474 8.46 20.14 -20.93
CA LEU A 474 7.47 20.69 -21.87
C LEU A 474 7.84 22.09 -22.38
N ASP A 475 7.39 22.39 -23.60
CA ASP A 475 7.50 23.70 -24.24
C ASP A 475 6.41 24.69 -23.78
N GLU A 476 6.60 25.98 -24.07
CA GLU A 476 5.70 27.05 -23.62
C GLU A 476 4.28 26.98 -24.20
N GLN A 477 4.08 26.37 -25.36
CA GLN A 477 2.74 26.23 -25.95
C GLN A 477 1.98 25.12 -25.22
N THR A 478 2.60 23.94 -25.05
CA THR A 478 2.00 22.84 -24.28
C THR A 478 1.74 23.26 -22.82
N LEU A 479 2.62 24.06 -22.21
CA LEU A 479 2.40 24.59 -20.85
C LEU A 479 1.21 25.57 -20.75
N LYS A 480 0.85 26.31 -21.81
CA LYS A 480 -0.38 27.13 -21.82
C LYS A 480 -1.64 26.25 -21.83
N GLU A 481 -1.58 25.11 -22.53
CA GLU A 481 -2.67 24.14 -22.56
C GLU A 481 -2.83 23.47 -21.18
N VAL A 482 -1.73 23.06 -20.54
CA VAL A 482 -1.71 22.56 -19.15
C VAL A 482 -2.30 23.56 -18.16
N LYS A 483 -2.01 24.86 -18.31
CA LYS A 483 -2.58 25.93 -17.47
C LYS A 483 -4.10 26.08 -17.61
N SER A 484 -4.72 25.57 -18.68
CA SER A 484 -6.16 25.68 -18.94
C SER A 484 -7.00 24.51 -18.42
N LEU A 485 -6.37 23.46 -17.91
CA LEU A 485 -7.04 22.25 -17.43
C LEU A 485 -7.80 22.51 -16.13
N LYS A 486 -9.01 21.98 -15.98
CA LYS A 486 -9.93 22.28 -14.87
C LYS A 486 -10.35 21.09 -14.02
N THR A 487 -10.08 19.87 -14.48
CA THR A 487 -10.61 18.63 -13.89
C THR A 487 -9.50 17.62 -13.62
N PHE A 488 -9.72 16.71 -12.66
CA PHE A 488 -8.78 15.63 -12.36
C PHE A 488 -8.50 14.81 -13.61
N SER A 489 -9.53 14.45 -14.37
CA SER A 489 -9.37 13.61 -15.57
C SER A 489 -8.55 14.30 -16.66
N GLN A 490 -8.69 15.62 -16.83
CA GLN A 490 -7.83 16.38 -17.74
C GLN A 490 -6.36 16.38 -17.31
N ILE A 491 -6.10 16.63 -16.02
CA ILE A 491 -4.74 16.67 -15.47
C ILE A 491 -4.08 15.29 -15.58
N PHE A 492 -4.75 14.23 -15.12
CA PHE A 492 -4.23 12.86 -15.21
C PHE A 492 -4.04 12.38 -16.64
N LYS A 493 -4.99 12.65 -17.55
CA LYS A 493 -4.84 12.31 -18.98
C LYS A 493 -3.59 12.96 -19.58
N THR A 494 -3.32 14.22 -19.21
CA THR A 494 -2.13 14.95 -19.65
C THR A 494 -0.84 14.41 -19.01
N MET A 495 -0.86 14.09 -17.71
CA MET A 495 0.25 13.43 -17.01
C MET A 495 0.62 12.08 -17.65
N ILE A 496 -0.36 11.20 -17.88
CA ILE A 496 -0.13 9.88 -18.49
C ILE A 496 0.30 10.01 -19.96
N ALA A 497 -0.25 10.97 -20.72
CA ALA A 497 0.23 11.25 -22.07
C ALA A 497 1.71 11.67 -22.08
N PHE A 498 2.10 12.58 -21.18
CA PHE A 498 3.49 13.02 -21.00
C PHE A 498 4.43 11.85 -20.64
N LEU A 499 4.04 10.97 -19.70
CA LEU A 499 4.83 9.78 -19.36
C LEU A 499 5.07 8.88 -20.57
N LYS A 500 4.01 8.56 -21.33
CA LYS A 500 4.10 7.74 -22.53
C LYS A 500 5.01 8.38 -23.58
N GLU A 501 4.87 9.68 -23.82
CA GLU A 501 5.68 10.40 -24.80
C GLU A 501 7.14 10.51 -24.37
N HIS A 502 7.44 10.90 -23.14
CA HIS A 502 8.80 10.99 -22.62
C HIS A 502 9.53 9.64 -22.68
N TYR A 503 8.83 8.52 -22.41
CA TYR A 503 9.39 7.19 -22.64
C TYR A 503 9.58 6.87 -24.14
N ALA A 504 8.59 7.18 -24.98
CA ALA A 504 8.64 6.94 -26.42
C ALA A 504 9.76 7.72 -27.12
N GLN A 505 10.00 8.98 -26.75
CA GLN A 505 11.09 9.81 -27.29
C GLN A 505 12.49 9.25 -26.98
N LYS A 506 12.67 8.55 -25.85
CA LYS A 506 13.90 7.79 -25.53
C LYS A 506 14.13 6.59 -26.47
N LYS A 507 13.11 6.17 -27.24
CA LYS A 507 13.16 5.06 -28.22
C LYS A 507 13.11 5.55 -29.68
N VAL A 508 12.37 6.63 -29.95
CA VAL A 508 12.17 7.21 -31.29
C VAL A 508 12.44 8.72 -31.22
N LYS A 509 13.59 9.15 -31.73
CA LYS A 509 14.09 10.54 -31.57
C LYS A 509 13.34 11.62 -32.34
N ASN A 510 12.52 11.25 -33.34
CA ASN A 510 11.86 12.22 -34.22
C ASN A 510 10.46 12.57 -33.67
N VAL A 511 10.36 13.69 -32.97
CA VAL A 511 9.10 14.25 -32.45
C VAL A 511 8.08 14.42 -33.59
N GLY A 512 6.81 14.08 -33.33
CA GLY A 512 5.71 14.17 -34.30
C GLY A 512 5.78 13.19 -35.49
N SER A 513 6.78 12.30 -35.56
CA SER A 513 6.90 11.37 -36.69
C SER A 513 5.83 10.27 -36.69
N PRO A 514 5.45 9.71 -37.87
CA PRO A 514 4.56 8.56 -37.95
C PRO A 514 5.06 7.35 -37.16
N SER A 515 6.38 7.17 -37.02
CA SER A 515 6.98 6.10 -36.20
C SER A 515 6.84 6.34 -34.70
N LEU A 516 6.89 7.60 -34.23
CA LEU A 516 6.60 7.93 -32.82
C LEU A 516 5.12 7.66 -32.50
N LEU A 517 4.20 8.08 -33.38
CA LEU A 517 2.76 7.81 -33.23
C LEU A 517 2.44 6.31 -33.24
N ALA A 518 3.10 5.53 -34.10
CA ALA A 518 2.97 4.07 -34.10
C ALA A 518 3.52 3.44 -32.81
N TYR A 519 4.62 3.97 -32.25
CA TYR A 519 5.19 3.48 -31.00
C TYR A 519 4.31 3.81 -29.78
N LEU A 520 3.71 5.02 -29.75
CA LEU A 520 2.72 5.40 -28.74
C LEU A 520 1.49 4.48 -28.76
N LYS A 521 0.97 4.17 -29.96
CA LYS A 521 -0.10 3.16 -30.11
C LYS A 521 0.31 1.76 -29.62
N LYS A 522 1.58 1.35 -29.81
CA LYS A 522 2.08 0.10 -29.23
C LYS A 522 2.08 0.15 -27.69
N ILE A 523 2.48 1.28 -27.10
CA ILE A 523 2.41 1.47 -25.64
C ILE A 523 0.97 1.35 -25.15
N ASP A 524 0.00 1.99 -25.82
CA ASP A 524 -1.42 1.92 -25.43
C ASP A 524 -1.97 0.48 -25.47
N VAL A 525 -1.63 -0.31 -26.50
CA VAL A 525 -1.98 -1.74 -26.55
C VAL A 525 -1.34 -2.52 -25.39
N LEU A 526 -0.07 -2.25 -25.06
CA LEU A 526 0.64 -2.89 -23.95
C LEU A 526 0.09 -2.47 -22.57
N LEU A 527 -0.48 -1.27 -22.44
CA LEU A 527 -1.11 -0.80 -21.20
C LEU A 527 -2.53 -1.36 -20.99
N GLY A 528 -3.19 -1.90 -22.02
CA GLY A 528 -4.54 -2.50 -21.91
C GLY A 528 -4.67 -3.58 -20.82
N PRO A 529 -3.79 -4.61 -20.77
CA PRO A 529 -3.79 -5.59 -19.69
C PRO A 529 -3.52 -5.00 -18.29
N ILE A 530 -2.71 -3.93 -18.21
CA ILE A 530 -2.42 -3.22 -16.96
C ILE A 530 -3.63 -2.43 -16.48
N ALA A 531 -4.37 -1.81 -17.42
CA ALA A 531 -5.64 -1.15 -17.17
C ALA A 531 -6.70 -2.13 -16.64
N LYS A 532 -6.73 -3.36 -17.18
CA LYS A 532 -7.57 -4.44 -16.65
C LYS A 532 -7.19 -4.84 -15.22
N GLN A 533 -5.90 -5.09 -14.97
CA GLN A 533 -5.44 -5.48 -13.64
C GLN A 533 -5.65 -4.35 -12.61
N ALA A 534 -5.55 -3.08 -13.04
CA ALA A 534 -5.90 -1.92 -12.23
C ALA A 534 -7.36 -1.96 -11.75
N LEU A 535 -8.31 -2.28 -12.64
CA LEU A 535 -9.72 -2.42 -12.32
C LEU A 535 -9.98 -3.63 -11.42
N THR A 536 -9.45 -4.80 -11.75
CA THR A 536 -9.56 -6.01 -10.90
C THR A 536 -9.06 -5.73 -9.49
N GLY A 537 -7.84 -5.19 -9.36
CA GLY A 537 -7.29 -4.83 -8.06
C GLY A 537 -8.11 -3.77 -7.33
N LEU A 538 -8.66 -2.78 -8.03
CA LEU A 538 -9.49 -1.74 -7.40
C LEU A 538 -10.83 -2.30 -6.89
N LEU A 539 -11.40 -3.32 -7.54
CA LEU A 539 -12.63 -3.98 -7.08
C LEU A 539 -12.37 -4.94 -5.91
N GLU A 540 -11.20 -5.57 -5.89
CA GLU A 540 -10.70 -6.47 -4.84
C GLU A 540 -9.99 -5.74 -3.68
N ASN A 541 -9.83 -4.42 -3.78
CA ASN A 541 -9.01 -3.58 -2.89
C ASN A 541 -7.55 -4.08 -2.76
N THR A 542 -7.03 -4.67 -3.84
CA THR A 542 -5.64 -5.05 -4.07
C THR A 542 -4.91 -3.93 -4.80
N LEU A 543 -3.79 -3.48 -4.22
CA LEU A 543 -2.98 -2.39 -4.76
C LEU A 543 -1.50 -2.73 -4.91
N VAL A 544 -1.03 -3.71 -4.13
CA VAL A 544 0.27 -4.36 -4.30
C VAL A 544 0.01 -5.71 -4.94
N PHE A 545 0.56 -5.89 -6.12
CA PHE A 545 0.47 -7.06 -6.96
C PHE A 545 1.79 -7.85 -6.91
N SER A 546 1.71 -9.13 -7.19
CA SER A 546 2.85 -10.01 -7.43
C SER A 546 3.36 -9.90 -8.88
N GLU A 547 4.51 -10.52 -9.19
CA GLU A 547 4.86 -10.77 -10.59
C GLU A 547 3.90 -11.75 -11.28
N ASP A 548 3.20 -12.58 -10.49
CA ASP A 548 2.30 -13.62 -10.96
C ASP A 548 1.00 -13.06 -11.54
N ASP A 549 0.50 -11.96 -10.97
CA ASP A 549 -0.65 -11.20 -11.49
C ASP A 549 -0.40 -10.67 -12.92
N PHE A 550 0.88 -10.54 -13.31
CA PHE A 550 1.29 -10.11 -14.65
C PHE A 550 1.97 -11.23 -15.47
N LYS A 551 1.99 -12.48 -15.03
CA LYS A 551 2.64 -13.62 -15.75
C LYS A 551 2.16 -13.78 -17.19
N ILE A 552 0.89 -13.45 -17.45
CA ILE A 552 0.27 -13.55 -18.78
C ILE A 552 0.79 -12.44 -19.72
N TYR A 553 1.25 -11.30 -19.17
CA TYR A 553 1.62 -10.09 -19.92
C TYR A 553 2.96 -9.46 -19.45
N PRO A 554 4.09 -10.17 -19.52
CA PRO A 554 5.37 -9.68 -18.98
C PRO A 554 5.90 -8.45 -19.74
N GLU A 555 5.67 -8.34 -21.06
CA GLU A 555 6.03 -7.14 -21.84
C GLU A 555 5.19 -5.92 -21.42
N SER A 556 3.92 -6.12 -21.08
CA SER A 556 3.04 -5.07 -20.54
C SER A 556 3.55 -4.54 -19.22
N LYS A 557 3.92 -5.43 -18.28
CA LYS A 557 4.48 -5.05 -16.97
C LYS A 557 5.78 -4.25 -17.14
N ASP A 558 6.74 -4.79 -17.88
CA ASP A 558 8.03 -4.13 -18.13
C ASP A 558 7.85 -2.77 -18.83
N THR A 559 6.92 -2.66 -19.79
CA THR A 559 6.60 -1.39 -20.45
C THR A 559 5.96 -0.40 -19.48
N ALA A 560 5.00 -0.82 -18.65
CA ALA A 560 4.36 0.04 -17.66
C ALA A 560 5.35 0.55 -16.59
N CYS A 561 6.27 -0.31 -16.12
CA CYS A 561 7.36 0.11 -15.23
C CYS A 561 8.31 1.10 -15.89
N ARG A 562 8.64 0.92 -17.17
CA ARG A 562 9.54 1.83 -17.91
C ARG A 562 8.90 3.16 -18.31
N VAL A 563 7.58 3.20 -18.47
CA VAL A 563 6.79 4.43 -18.67
C VAL A 563 6.59 5.17 -17.34
N GLY A 564 6.59 4.46 -16.20
CA GLY A 564 6.30 5.00 -14.87
C GLY A 564 4.82 4.93 -14.47
N ILE A 565 4.03 4.06 -15.12
CA ILE A 565 2.64 3.75 -14.73
C ILE A 565 2.61 2.78 -13.56
N LEU A 566 3.53 1.81 -13.57
CA LEU A 566 3.79 0.89 -12.47
C LEU A 566 5.16 1.19 -11.86
N SER A 567 5.32 0.76 -10.63
CA SER A 567 6.59 0.58 -9.95
C SER A 567 6.71 -0.88 -9.51
N GLN A 568 7.93 -1.32 -9.28
CA GLN A 568 8.31 -2.66 -8.81
C GLN A 568 9.48 -2.48 -7.83
N GLU A 569 9.76 -3.44 -6.95
CA GLU A 569 10.99 -3.40 -6.16
C GLU A 569 12.16 -4.11 -6.84
N ASP A 570 13.40 -3.67 -6.59
CA ASP A 570 14.61 -4.38 -7.02
C ASP A 570 15.04 -5.44 -5.98
N ARG A 571 15.59 -6.58 -6.43
CA ARG A 571 16.13 -7.66 -5.57
C ARG A 571 17.42 -7.28 -4.81
N ILE A 572 17.52 -6.11 -4.18
CA ILE A 572 18.77 -5.65 -3.54
C ILE A 572 19.09 -6.38 -2.22
N THR A 573 18.16 -7.19 -1.70
CA THR A 573 18.42 -8.23 -0.69
C THR A 573 19.23 -9.42 -1.24
N ALA A 574 19.39 -9.59 -2.56
CA ALA A 574 20.11 -10.72 -3.19
C ALA A 574 21.66 -10.67 -3.07
N VAL A 575 22.16 -10.25 -1.90
CA VAL A 575 23.37 -10.86 -1.33
C VAL A 575 23.05 -12.22 -0.69
N MET A 576 21.78 -12.46 -0.34
CA MET A 576 21.34 -13.61 0.48
C MET A 576 21.22 -14.93 -0.31
N ASP A 577 21.01 -14.90 -1.63
CA ASP A 577 20.79 -16.09 -2.49
C ASP A 577 22.06 -16.94 -2.80
N THR A 578 23.09 -16.90 -1.96
CA THR A 578 24.25 -17.81 -2.07
C THR A 578 24.07 -19.16 -1.37
N TYR A 579 23.01 -19.34 -0.55
CA TYR A 579 22.79 -20.60 0.17
C TYR A 579 21.43 -21.29 -0.05
N GLU A 580 20.38 -20.61 -0.52
CA GLU A 580 19.09 -21.25 -0.87
C GLU A 580 18.59 -20.85 -2.27
N ARG A 581 19.09 -21.54 -3.29
CA ARG A 581 18.88 -21.17 -4.70
C ARG A 581 17.55 -21.66 -5.30
N HIS A 582 16.49 -21.76 -4.49
CA HIS A 582 15.26 -22.49 -4.84
C HIS A 582 13.94 -21.76 -4.62
N SER A 583 13.91 -20.57 -4.02
CA SER A 583 12.69 -19.74 -3.97
C SER A 583 12.68 -18.74 -5.14
N HIS A 584 11.64 -18.80 -5.98
CA HIS A 584 11.34 -17.72 -6.93
C HIS A 584 10.77 -16.54 -6.14
N VAL A 585 11.64 -15.69 -5.56
CA VAL A 585 11.21 -14.47 -4.87
C VAL A 585 10.53 -13.54 -5.88
N GLN A 586 9.20 -13.46 -5.78
CA GLN A 586 8.36 -12.56 -6.53
C GLN A 586 8.52 -11.16 -5.94
N LEU A 587 8.87 -10.19 -6.79
CA LEU A 587 8.98 -8.80 -6.38
C LEU A 587 7.60 -8.13 -6.43
N PRO A 588 7.21 -7.34 -5.41
CA PRO A 588 5.97 -6.58 -5.45
C PRO A 588 5.99 -5.57 -6.60
N VAL A 589 4.82 -5.34 -7.16
CA VAL A 589 4.53 -4.44 -8.28
C VAL A 589 3.29 -3.63 -7.91
N PHE A 590 3.28 -2.32 -8.14
CA PHE A 590 2.21 -1.44 -7.64
C PHE A 590 2.07 -0.18 -8.50
N PHE A 591 0.95 0.52 -8.38
CA PHE A 591 0.80 1.86 -8.95
C PHE A 591 1.40 2.90 -7.98
N PRO A 592 2.17 3.91 -8.45
CA PRO A 592 2.79 4.92 -7.57
C PRO A 592 1.81 5.70 -6.68
N HIS A 593 0.52 5.71 -7.03
CA HIS A 593 -0.58 6.27 -6.25
C HIS A 593 -1.89 5.60 -6.68
N LYS A 594 -2.89 5.50 -5.78
CA LYS A 594 -4.21 4.93 -6.14
C LYS A 594 -4.91 5.67 -7.29
N LEU A 595 -4.86 6.99 -7.36
CA LEU A 595 -5.32 7.75 -8.53
C LEU A 595 -4.69 7.30 -9.88
N PHE A 596 -3.45 6.76 -9.92
CA PHE A 596 -2.93 6.11 -11.14
C PHE A 596 -3.66 4.80 -11.45
N GLN A 597 -3.93 3.99 -10.42
CA GLN A 597 -4.74 2.77 -10.55
C GLN A 597 -6.19 3.09 -10.95
N GLU A 598 -6.83 4.07 -10.32
CA GLU A 598 -8.20 4.50 -10.64
C GLU A 598 -8.30 5.10 -12.05
N TYR A 599 -7.29 5.85 -12.50
CA TYR A 599 -7.23 6.33 -13.88
C TYR A 599 -7.15 5.16 -14.86
N MET A 600 -6.22 4.22 -14.64
CA MET A 600 -6.05 3.06 -15.51
C MET A 600 -7.28 2.14 -15.47
N ALA A 601 -7.90 1.96 -14.30
CA ALA A 601 -9.15 1.24 -14.12
C ALA A 601 -10.31 1.92 -14.85
N GLY A 602 -10.40 3.26 -14.80
CA GLY A 602 -11.44 4.04 -15.49
C GLY A 602 -11.31 4.00 -17.00
N VAL A 603 -10.07 3.98 -17.52
CA VAL A 603 -9.79 3.72 -18.94
C VAL A 603 -10.24 2.31 -19.35
N HIS A 604 -9.98 1.29 -18.53
CA HIS A 604 -10.45 -0.06 -18.86
C HIS A 604 -11.97 -0.19 -18.76
N LEU A 605 -12.59 0.30 -17.69
CA LEU A 605 -14.04 0.30 -17.52
C LEU A 605 -14.71 1.01 -18.69
N ALA A 606 -14.21 2.18 -19.11
CA ALA A 606 -14.67 2.85 -20.31
C ALA A 606 -14.54 2.00 -21.59
N SER A 607 -13.45 1.23 -21.76
CA SER A 607 -13.27 0.36 -22.94
C SER A 607 -14.33 -0.75 -23.04
N LEU A 608 -14.85 -1.23 -21.90
CA LEU A 608 -15.93 -2.23 -21.87
C LEU A 608 -17.23 -1.70 -22.49
N TYR A 609 -17.46 -0.38 -22.51
CA TYR A 609 -18.65 0.22 -23.12
C TYR A 609 -18.84 -0.17 -24.60
N GLU A 610 -17.74 -0.40 -25.32
CA GLU A 610 -17.72 -0.85 -26.71
C GLU A 610 -17.42 -2.36 -26.83
N SER A 611 -16.52 -2.93 -26.00
CA SER A 611 -16.11 -4.34 -26.16
C SER A 611 -17.01 -5.37 -25.48
N ASP A 612 -17.60 -5.02 -24.32
CA ASP A 612 -18.56 -5.87 -23.59
C ASP A 612 -19.56 -4.99 -22.83
N ARG A 613 -20.61 -4.57 -23.53
CA ARG A 613 -21.60 -3.66 -22.99
C ARG A 613 -22.41 -4.26 -21.83
N ASN A 614 -22.53 -5.58 -21.76
CA ASN A 614 -23.25 -6.23 -20.66
C ASN A 614 -22.43 -6.14 -19.38
N GLU A 615 -21.13 -6.45 -19.45
CA GLU A 615 -20.22 -6.34 -18.31
C GLU A 615 -20.05 -4.88 -17.87
N PHE A 616 -19.97 -3.93 -18.80
CA PHE A 616 -19.96 -2.50 -18.48
C PHE A 616 -21.18 -2.08 -17.64
N ASN A 617 -22.39 -2.40 -18.13
CA ASN A 617 -23.62 -2.04 -17.42
C ASN A 617 -23.67 -2.73 -16.04
N ARG A 618 -23.31 -4.02 -15.96
CA ARG A 618 -23.26 -4.79 -14.70
C ARG A 618 -22.32 -4.14 -13.68
N LEU A 619 -21.10 -3.80 -14.09
CA LEU A 619 -20.11 -3.17 -13.20
C LEU A 619 -20.59 -1.79 -12.73
N ILE A 620 -21.07 -0.94 -13.64
CA ILE A 620 -21.57 0.39 -13.27
C ILE A 620 -22.75 0.28 -12.29
N GLU A 621 -23.79 -0.45 -12.64
CA GLU A 621 -25.07 -0.41 -11.91
C GLU A 621 -25.06 -1.26 -10.63
N GLN A 622 -24.33 -2.38 -10.60
CA GLN A 622 -24.36 -3.33 -9.49
C GLN A 622 -23.13 -3.26 -8.58
N VAL A 623 -22.04 -2.61 -9.00
CA VAL A 623 -20.78 -2.58 -8.23
C VAL A 623 -20.30 -1.15 -7.96
N VAL A 624 -20.21 -0.31 -9.00
CA VAL A 624 -19.63 1.04 -8.88
C VAL A 624 -20.62 2.02 -8.24
N LEU A 625 -21.85 2.13 -8.76
CA LEU A 625 -22.84 3.09 -8.24
C LEU A 625 -23.31 2.80 -6.79
N PRO A 626 -23.46 1.53 -6.34
CA PRO A 626 -23.71 1.24 -4.93
C PRO A 626 -22.56 1.67 -3.98
N ARG A 627 -21.33 1.80 -4.50
CA ARG A 627 -20.11 2.23 -3.79
C ARG A 627 -19.59 3.57 -4.34
N LYS A 628 -20.48 4.44 -4.83
CA LYS A 628 -20.13 5.66 -5.61
C LYS A 628 -19.17 6.64 -4.93
N GLU A 629 -19.20 6.75 -3.60
CA GLU A 629 -18.27 7.60 -2.85
C GLU A 629 -16.84 7.02 -2.83
N GLU A 630 -16.72 5.69 -2.70
CA GLU A 630 -15.43 4.98 -2.73
C GLU A 630 -14.81 4.98 -4.14
N PHE A 631 -15.66 4.89 -5.16
CA PHE A 631 -15.28 4.89 -6.57
C PHE A 631 -15.45 6.26 -7.25
N ARG A 632 -15.44 7.37 -6.48
CA ARG A 632 -15.57 8.74 -6.97
C ARG A 632 -14.61 9.05 -8.14
N TYR A 633 -13.32 8.77 -7.97
CA TYR A 633 -12.31 9.01 -9.00
C TYR A 633 -12.40 8.01 -10.18
N LEU A 634 -12.78 6.75 -9.92
CA LEU A 634 -13.07 5.79 -10.99
C LEU A 634 -14.20 6.29 -11.91
N LEU A 635 -15.27 6.85 -11.32
CA LEU A 635 -16.36 7.46 -12.08
C LEU A 635 -15.86 8.64 -12.91
N TYR A 636 -15.10 9.57 -12.33
CA TYR A 636 -14.50 10.71 -13.03
C TYR A 636 -13.70 10.26 -14.26
N PHE A 637 -12.72 9.38 -14.05
CA PHE A 637 -11.84 8.92 -15.11
C PHE A 637 -12.57 8.08 -16.16
N THR A 638 -13.69 7.44 -15.83
CA THR A 638 -14.53 6.69 -16.77
C THR A 638 -15.35 7.64 -17.66
N VAL A 639 -16.05 8.62 -17.09
CA VAL A 639 -16.93 9.52 -17.87
C VAL A 639 -16.14 10.47 -18.77
N ALA A 640 -14.93 10.85 -18.37
CA ALA A 640 -14.03 11.69 -19.17
C ALA A 640 -13.47 11.03 -20.45
N GLN A 641 -13.71 9.73 -20.67
CA GLN A 641 -13.23 9.03 -21.88
C GLN A 641 -14.10 9.29 -23.11
N ASN A 642 -15.44 9.36 -22.96
CA ASN A 642 -16.38 9.47 -24.09
C ASN A 642 -17.74 10.01 -23.64
N LYS A 643 -18.32 10.96 -24.37
CA LYS A 643 -19.62 11.57 -24.03
C LYS A 643 -20.79 10.57 -23.93
N SER A 644 -20.73 9.47 -24.67
CA SER A 644 -21.75 8.42 -24.64
C SER A 644 -21.69 7.62 -23.33
N ILE A 645 -20.48 7.41 -22.81
CA ILE A 645 -20.22 6.80 -21.51
C ILE A 645 -20.72 7.74 -20.41
N ALA A 646 -20.30 9.01 -20.44
CA ALA A 646 -20.76 10.05 -19.51
C ALA A 646 -22.29 10.16 -19.48
N THR A 647 -22.93 10.26 -20.65
CA THR A 647 -24.39 10.30 -20.81
C THR A 647 -25.07 9.09 -20.18
N HIS A 648 -24.51 7.89 -20.35
CA HIS A 648 -25.08 6.67 -19.81
C HIS A 648 -24.91 6.61 -18.28
N VAL A 649 -23.69 6.84 -17.76
CA VAL A 649 -23.40 6.82 -16.31
C VAL A 649 -24.25 7.86 -15.58
N ILE A 650 -24.32 9.10 -16.08
CA ILE A 650 -25.17 10.15 -15.49
C ILE A 650 -26.65 9.78 -15.54
N LYS A 651 -27.14 9.13 -16.62
CA LYS A 651 -28.52 8.62 -16.66
C LYS A 651 -28.77 7.52 -15.62
N SER A 652 -27.85 6.58 -15.44
CA SER A 652 -27.99 5.53 -14.41
C SER A 652 -27.94 6.14 -13.00
N MET A 653 -27.03 7.09 -12.73
CA MET A 653 -27.01 7.85 -11.46
C MET A 653 -28.35 8.55 -11.19
N LEU A 654 -28.90 9.25 -12.19
CA LEU A 654 -30.19 9.95 -12.07
C LEU A 654 -31.40 8.99 -12.01
N HIS A 655 -31.29 7.76 -12.48
CA HIS A 655 -32.39 6.79 -12.51
C HIS A 655 -32.53 6.01 -11.19
N VAL A 656 -31.43 5.72 -10.49
CA VAL A 656 -31.43 5.05 -9.18
C VAL A 656 -32.19 5.86 -8.11
N HIS A 657 -32.29 7.18 -8.26
CA HIS A 657 -32.90 8.08 -7.28
C HIS A 657 -34.34 8.47 -7.61
N VAL A 658 -35.28 7.52 -7.48
CA VAL A 658 -36.73 7.75 -7.66
C VAL A 658 -37.39 8.45 -6.45
N LEU A 659 -36.72 8.51 -5.30
CA LEU A 659 -37.25 9.03 -4.02
C LEU A 659 -36.42 10.20 -3.46
N GLY A 660 -36.12 11.18 -4.31
CA GLY A 660 -35.39 12.40 -3.95
C GLY A 660 -33.88 12.21 -3.87
N ILE A 661 -33.12 13.24 -4.27
CA ILE A 661 -31.65 13.23 -4.24
C ILE A 661 -31.18 14.04 -3.02
N SER A 662 -30.41 13.40 -2.12
CA SER A 662 -29.84 14.12 -0.97
C SER A 662 -28.81 15.17 -1.43
N TYR A 663 -28.55 16.18 -0.59
CA TYR A 663 -27.65 17.28 -0.95
C TYR A 663 -26.22 16.81 -1.29
N MET A 664 -25.70 15.81 -0.57
CA MET A 664 -24.36 15.28 -0.81
C MET A 664 -24.31 14.49 -2.14
N GLU A 665 -25.36 13.74 -2.46
CA GLU A 665 -25.45 13.00 -3.73
C GLU A 665 -25.58 13.93 -4.95
N ARG A 666 -26.22 15.10 -4.80
CA ARG A 666 -26.21 16.13 -5.83
C ARG A 666 -24.81 16.61 -6.16
N ASN A 667 -23.98 16.87 -5.13
CA ASN A 667 -22.59 17.30 -5.33
C ASN A 667 -21.80 16.24 -6.13
N LEU A 668 -21.91 14.96 -5.79
CA LEU A 668 -21.22 13.91 -6.55
C LEU A 668 -21.70 13.82 -8.01
N ILE A 669 -23.02 13.91 -8.28
CA ILE A 669 -23.55 13.92 -9.65
C ILE A 669 -23.03 15.14 -10.44
N VAL A 670 -22.95 16.30 -9.79
CA VAL A 670 -22.40 17.54 -10.34
C VAL A 670 -20.93 17.39 -10.72
N ASP A 671 -20.12 16.84 -9.81
CA ASP A 671 -18.70 16.62 -10.04
C ASP A 671 -18.45 15.61 -11.19
N VAL A 672 -19.17 14.48 -11.19
CA VAL A 672 -19.04 13.46 -12.25
C VAL A 672 -19.45 14.04 -13.61
N ALA A 673 -20.50 14.87 -13.68
CA ALA A 673 -20.88 15.52 -14.93
C ALA A 673 -19.82 16.56 -15.37
N PHE A 674 -19.27 17.33 -14.44
CA PHE A 674 -18.20 18.30 -14.71
C PHE A 674 -16.92 17.65 -15.24
N GLU A 675 -16.53 16.49 -14.71
CA GLU A 675 -15.35 15.73 -15.16
C GLU A 675 -15.44 15.26 -16.63
N SER A 676 -16.66 15.11 -17.18
CA SER A 676 -16.85 14.85 -18.61
C SER A 676 -16.56 16.07 -19.51
N LEU A 677 -16.69 17.28 -18.96
CA LEU A 677 -16.66 18.57 -19.67
C LEU A 677 -17.56 18.65 -20.93
N ASP A 678 -18.59 17.81 -21.01
CA ASP A 678 -19.49 17.74 -22.15
C ASP A 678 -20.79 18.55 -21.89
N PRO A 679 -21.15 19.53 -22.74
CA PRO A 679 -22.35 20.34 -22.55
C PRO A 679 -23.68 19.57 -22.62
N ASP A 680 -23.76 18.48 -23.41
CA ASP A 680 -24.97 17.66 -23.49
C ASP A 680 -25.18 16.92 -22.15
N VAL A 681 -24.09 16.45 -21.53
CA VAL A 681 -24.10 15.80 -20.21
C VAL A 681 -24.46 16.79 -19.11
N ALA A 682 -23.93 18.01 -19.14
CA ALA A 682 -24.28 19.08 -18.21
C ALA A 682 -25.77 19.44 -18.28
N ALA A 683 -26.34 19.52 -19.49
CA ALA A 683 -27.76 19.77 -19.70
C ALA A 683 -28.66 18.69 -19.05
N LEU A 684 -28.29 17.41 -19.15
CA LEU A 684 -29.04 16.32 -18.52
C LEU A 684 -29.14 16.45 -16.99
N VAL A 685 -28.08 16.93 -16.33
CA VAL A 685 -28.11 17.21 -14.88
C VAL A 685 -28.92 18.46 -14.58
N LYS A 686 -28.72 19.54 -15.36
CA LYS A 686 -29.45 20.80 -15.23
C LYS A 686 -30.97 20.61 -15.34
N ASP A 687 -31.44 19.85 -16.32
CA ASP A 687 -32.87 19.62 -16.54
C ASP A 687 -33.52 18.87 -15.37
N ARG A 688 -32.79 17.92 -14.75
CA ARG A 688 -33.25 17.20 -13.54
C ARG A 688 -33.19 18.05 -12.27
N MET A 689 -32.20 18.94 -12.14
CA MET A 689 -32.12 19.84 -10.99
C MET A 689 -33.16 20.97 -11.07
N SER A 690 -33.46 21.47 -12.27
CA SER A 690 -34.38 22.61 -12.47
C SER A 690 -35.86 22.25 -12.25
N SER A 691 -36.21 20.97 -12.05
CA SER A 691 -37.54 20.55 -11.60
C SER A 691 -37.78 20.64 -10.09
N GLU A 692 -36.75 20.99 -9.30
CA GLU A 692 -36.86 21.33 -7.87
C GLU A 692 -36.54 22.82 -7.66
N GLU A 693 -37.20 23.50 -6.70
CA GLU A 693 -36.81 24.85 -6.27
C GLU A 693 -35.41 24.81 -5.64
N THR A 694 -34.38 24.98 -6.47
CA THR A 694 -33.01 24.72 -6.06
C THR A 694 -32.41 25.96 -5.37
N MET A 695 -32.23 25.83 -4.06
CA MET A 695 -31.42 26.71 -3.22
C MET A 695 -30.01 26.12 -3.10
N LEU A 696 -28.98 26.82 -3.59
CA LEU A 696 -27.59 26.39 -3.44
C LEU A 696 -26.99 27.06 -2.19
N ILE A 697 -26.48 26.24 -1.27
CA ILE A 697 -25.80 26.70 -0.06
C ILE A 697 -24.32 26.32 -0.17
N VAL A 698 -23.50 27.25 -0.68
CA VAL A 698 -22.05 27.09 -0.74
C VAL A 698 -21.52 27.23 0.68
N LYS A 699 -21.14 26.10 1.28
CA LYS A 699 -20.52 26.03 2.60
C LYS A 699 -19.01 26.07 2.49
N THR A 700 -18.33 26.58 3.50
CA THR A 700 -16.88 26.38 3.74
C THR A 700 -16.38 24.92 3.62
N SER A 701 -17.27 23.91 3.69
CA SER A 701 -16.93 22.49 3.51
C SER A 701 -17.07 21.96 2.07
N MET A 702 -17.42 22.80 1.08
CA MET A 702 -17.46 22.40 -0.33
C MET A 702 -16.10 22.66 -0.98
N THR A 703 -15.63 21.72 -1.81
CA THR A 703 -14.40 21.90 -2.58
C THR A 703 -14.62 22.89 -3.72
N ALA A 704 -13.55 23.55 -4.16
CA ALA A 704 -13.59 24.41 -5.33
C ALA A 704 -13.97 23.61 -6.59
N HIS A 705 -13.61 22.32 -6.67
CA HIS A 705 -14.05 21.42 -7.75
C HIS A 705 -15.59 21.34 -7.85
N THR A 706 -16.30 21.16 -6.73
CA THR A 706 -17.77 21.11 -6.75
C THR A 706 -18.39 22.46 -7.07
N VAL A 707 -17.80 23.57 -6.60
CA VAL A 707 -18.26 24.93 -6.95
C VAL A 707 -18.07 25.20 -8.45
N ALA A 708 -16.95 24.77 -9.03
CA ALA A 708 -16.70 24.82 -10.47
C ALA A 708 -17.70 23.95 -11.25
N GLY A 709 -18.05 22.76 -10.74
CA GLY A 709 -19.06 21.88 -11.33
C GLY A 709 -20.46 22.52 -11.37
N TYR A 710 -20.93 23.12 -10.27
CA TYR A 710 -22.19 23.87 -10.26
C TYR A 710 -22.16 25.06 -11.24
N THR A 711 -21.01 25.75 -11.35
CA THR A 711 -20.80 26.85 -12.28
C THR A 711 -20.85 26.38 -13.74
N PHE A 712 -20.29 25.21 -14.04
CA PHE A 712 -20.30 24.59 -15.38
C PHE A 712 -21.70 24.12 -15.80
N ILE A 713 -22.44 23.49 -14.88
CA ILE A 713 -23.81 23.01 -15.14
C ILE A 713 -24.80 24.17 -15.24
N GLY A 714 -24.61 25.23 -14.45
CA GLY A 714 -25.47 26.42 -14.43
C GLY A 714 -26.95 26.08 -14.19
N PRO A 715 -27.31 25.38 -13.09
CA PRO A 715 -28.70 25.07 -12.77
C PRO A 715 -29.53 26.35 -12.52
N TYR A 716 -30.85 26.25 -12.63
CA TYR A 716 -31.73 27.36 -12.27
C TYR A 716 -31.78 27.50 -10.74
N LEU A 717 -31.14 28.54 -10.19
CA LEU A 717 -31.08 28.82 -8.76
C LEU A 717 -32.13 29.86 -8.36
N VAL A 718 -32.96 29.50 -7.38
CA VAL A 718 -33.93 30.44 -6.77
C VAL A 718 -33.25 31.29 -5.69
N SER A 719 -32.23 30.75 -5.03
CA SER A 719 -31.42 31.44 -4.03
C SER A 719 -30.01 30.84 -3.99
N LEU A 720 -29.01 31.71 -3.78
CA LEU A 720 -27.62 31.35 -3.53
C LEU A 720 -27.22 31.93 -2.18
N ILE A 721 -26.82 31.07 -1.23
CA ILE A 721 -26.24 31.50 0.05
C ILE A 721 -24.81 30.98 0.12
N ILE A 722 -23.90 31.86 0.54
CA ILE A 722 -22.51 31.51 0.87
C ILE A 722 -22.38 31.59 2.39
N VAL A 723 -21.89 30.52 3.03
CA VAL A 723 -21.84 30.32 4.50
C VAL A 723 -20.43 29.91 4.95
#